data_AF-A0A2E0UT00-F1
#
_entry.id   AF-A0A2E0UT00-F1
#
_cell.length_a   1.000
_cell.length_b   1.000
_cell.length_c   1.000
_cell.angle_alpha   90.00
_cell.angle_beta   90.00
_cell.angle_gamma   90.00
#
_symmetry.space_group_name_H-M   'P 1'
#
loop_
_entity.id
_entity.type
_entity.pdbx_description
1 polymer ?
#
loop_
_entity_poly.entity_id
_entity_poly.type
_entity_poly.pdbx_seq_one_letter_code
_entity_poly.pdbx_strand_id
1 'polypeptide(L)'
;MKKSIQVIVTVIVLICFLFVTSPNGPVFANSIIYVSKSGDNTSGTSWVTAYTDLQTALTAASGGDQIWVAAGVYKPGLARTDSFNLVPGVAVYGGFAGDEININERDWETNLTILSGDINGDDINLDGNDIAESYQDIIGDNTLHVVTANGTTGIVVSESTIMDGFIITAGQAIDGEQDFNPGDFGGGFFCDGSGSGSECSPTLNNLIFYGNKAVVGGGLHNSAHINGISRTKLHNITFYGNGATFSGGAINNLGHTDGICEPILENVRFINNHSEDSCGAMINYPSGSGISNPSMTNVLFYNNSAETFGGAICNTASSGTVNAVFTNVTFFNNSALRGGAIYSDGEGEGTINILAANSIFWGNTAIEDGAQIYNKFSNISFLTSLIEDGVGGNGIYNVNAMVTDNGGNLDEDPLFVDLNNGDLHLQFGSPAIDSGNNVANGLPTDLEGYPRIIDGDRDTIAIIDMGAFEFHYLLNISVDGTGTGIVVSDPAGINCGTDCTQDYDHNTLVTLTATPNLGSTFNGWSGACTNATGNCVIRIDEAKFVRATFTLNQYTLTVSTEGSGSGLVTSLPTGISCEGDCTENYDYNTLVTLTAAPNPGSTFAGWSGACTNTSGDCLVTMGEAKSVTASFTINQYTLTISTDGTGNGSVTSDPAGISCENDCTEDYDYNTLITLTATPEMGSSFTEWSGACTNVTGNCLVTMDEAKSVTATFTINEYTLTVSTDGTGNGSVTSDPVGISCEGDCTEDYDYNSLVTLTAIPNTGSTFVGWSGACTNTTGTCQVTIDESKSVMATFTLNQYTLTVSTDGTGSGSVTSDPTGISCEGDCTEDYDYNSLVTLIATPNTGSTFTGWSGACTNASGDCLVRMDEAKSVTAIFTKIDFNVFIPMVIR
;
A
#
# COMPACT_ATOMS: atom_id res chain seq x y z
N MET A 1 37.29 -26.37 -78.78
CA MET A 1 37.26 -27.77 -78.35
C MET A 1 38.03 -27.83 -77.04
N LYS A 2 37.50 -27.55 -75.85
CA LYS A 2 36.22 -27.92 -75.22
C LYS A 2 35.95 -29.43 -75.27
N LYS A 3 35.84 -30.00 -74.06
CA LYS A 3 35.47 -31.36 -73.66
C LYS A 3 36.61 -32.38 -73.66
N SER A 4 37.06 -32.75 -72.45
CA SER A 4 36.85 -34.10 -71.90
C SER A 4 37.90 -34.48 -70.84
N ILE A 5 37.89 -33.82 -69.67
CA ILE A 5 38.38 -34.39 -68.40
C ILE A 5 37.47 -33.87 -67.28
N GLN A 6 36.23 -34.38 -67.26
CA GLN A 6 35.29 -34.20 -66.14
C GLN A 6 34.24 -35.33 -66.20
N VAL A 7 34.68 -36.59 -66.24
CA VAL A 7 33.80 -37.78 -66.18
C VAL A 7 34.52 -38.93 -65.44
N ILE A 8 35.00 -38.69 -64.21
CA ILE A 8 35.31 -39.75 -63.24
C ILE A 8 35.06 -39.17 -61.82
N VAL A 9 33.83 -38.70 -61.54
CA VAL A 9 33.34 -38.48 -60.14
C VAL A 9 31.83 -38.81 -60.02
N THR A 10 31.07 -38.89 -61.11
CA THR A 10 29.58 -39.02 -61.04
C THR A 10 29.03 -40.46 -61.12
N VAL A 11 29.80 -41.50 -60.80
CA VAL A 11 29.32 -42.92 -60.94
C VAL A 11 29.30 -43.72 -59.62
N ILE A 12 29.70 -43.16 -58.48
CA ILE A 12 29.56 -43.83 -57.17
C ILE A 12 28.30 -43.37 -56.39
N VAL A 13 27.58 -42.34 -56.86
CA VAL A 13 26.41 -41.78 -56.16
C VAL A 13 25.07 -42.37 -56.62
N LEU A 14 25.04 -43.33 -57.56
CA LEU A 14 23.78 -43.82 -58.17
C LEU A 14 23.45 -45.31 -57.97
N ILE A 15 23.96 -45.98 -56.93
CA ILE A 15 23.63 -47.40 -56.60
C ILE A 15 23.20 -47.61 -55.12
N CYS A 16 22.71 -46.57 -54.43
CA CYS A 16 22.06 -46.75 -53.11
C CYS A 16 20.58 -46.34 -53.04
N PHE A 17 19.95 -46.00 -54.17
CA PHE A 17 18.54 -45.56 -54.24
C PHE A 17 17.59 -46.62 -54.83
N LEU A 18 17.71 -47.88 -54.42
CA LEU A 18 16.78 -48.93 -54.88
C LEU A 18 16.59 -50.07 -53.86
N PHE A 19 16.28 -49.73 -52.60
CA PHE A 19 15.52 -50.61 -51.69
C PHE A 19 14.76 -49.76 -50.66
N VAL A 20 13.56 -49.30 -51.03
CA VAL A 20 12.52 -48.92 -50.06
C VAL A 20 11.20 -49.54 -50.51
N THR A 21 10.78 -50.61 -49.83
CA THR A 21 9.40 -50.76 -49.35
C THR A 21 9.42 -51.66 -48.13
N SER A 22 9.68 -51.06 -46.97
CA SER A 22 9.03 -51.44 -45.72
C SER A 22 8.31 -50.17 -45.23
N PRO A 23 6.97 -50.09 -45.31
CA PRO A 23 6.26 -49.01 -44.65
C PRO A 23 6.17 -49.39 -43.18
N ASN A 24 6.90 -48.67 -42.31
CA ASN A 24 6.69 -48.48 -40.86
C ASN A 24 8.02 -48.10 -40.17
N GLY A 25 8.65 -47.01 -40.61
CA GLY A 25 9.47 -46.19 -39.71
C GLY A 25 8.63 -44.98 -39.32
N PRO A 26 8.60 -44.54 -38.04
CA PRO A 26 7.83 -43.36 -37.67
C PRO A 26 8.41 -42.16 -38.41
N VAL A 27 7.54 -41.42 -39.10
CA VAL A 27 7.82 -40.05 -39.49
C VAL A 27 7.78 -39.27 -38.18
N PHE A 28 8.94 -38.93 -37.61
CA PHE A 28 8.99 -38.01 -36.48
C PHE A 28 8.48 -36.66 -36.99
N ALA A 29 7.32 -36.23 -36.50
CA ALA A 29 6.80 -34.91 -36.74
C ALA A 29 7.53 -33.95 -35.81
N ASN A 30 8.20 -32.92 -36.34
CA ASN A 30 8.74 -31.83 -35.53
C ASN A 30 7.59 -31.18 -34.77
N SER A 31 7.51 -31.41 -33.46
CA SER A 31 6.51 -30.77 -32.61
C SER A 31 7.08 -29.49 -32.01
N ILE A 32 6.20 -28.52 -31.75
CA ILE A 32 6.55 -27.30 -31.01
C ILE A 32 6.06 -27.49 -29.58
N ILE A 33 6.96 -27.33 -28.63
CA ILE A 33 6.72 -27.40 -27.19
C ILE A 33 6.82 -25.98 -26.62
N TYR A 34 5.80 -25.52 -25.91
CA TYR A 34 5.72 -24.17 -25.38
C TYR A 34 6.08 -24.13 -23.90
N VAL A 35 6.84 -23.11 -23.50
CA VAL A 35 7.25 -22.83 -22.12
C VAL A 35 6.88 -21.40 -21.73
N SER A 36 6.07 -21.23 -20.70
CA SER A 36 5.65 -19.92 -20.19
C SER A 36 5.33 -19.99 -18.71
N LYS A 37 5.76 -18.98 -17.94
CA LYS A 37 5.39 -18.85 -16.51
C LYS A 37 3.88 -18.74 -16.28
N SER A 38 3.12 -18.30 -17.28
CA SER A 38 1.66 -18.20 -17.22
C SER A 38 0.91 -19.45 -17.71
N GLY A 39 1.63 -20.47 -18.18
CA GLY A 39 1.05 -21.74 -18.63
C GLY A 39 0.45 -22.58 -17.51
N ASP A 40 -0.46 -23.51 -17.85
CA ASP A 40 -1.09 -24.41 -16.88
C ASP A 40 -0.26 -25.66 -16.53
N ASN A 41 0.92 -25.81 -17.15
CA ASN A 41 1.86 -26.91 -16.96
C ASN A 41 1.31 -28.31 -17.31
N THR A 42 0.37 -28.43 -18.25
CA THR A 42 -0.28 -29.71 -18.58
C THR A 42 0.37 -30.50 -19.71
N SER A 43 0.71 -29.88 -20.84
CA SER A 43 1.12 -30.63 -22.05
C SER A 43 2.14 -29.96 -22.96
N GLY A 44 2.39 -28.66 -22.82
CA GLY A 44 3.32 -27.92 -23.67
C GLY A 44 2.87 -27.77 -25.12
N THR A 45 1.61 -28.05 -25.48
CA THR A 45 1.15 -28.06 -26.89
C THR A 45 0.63 -26.72 -27.41
N SER A 46 0.51 -25.73 -26.54
CA SER A 46 0.11 -24.34 -26.82
C SER A 46 0.62 -23.43 -25.70
N TRP A 47 0.57 -22.11 -25.89
CA TRP A 47 0.88 -21.15 -24.81
C TRP A 47 0.00 -21.32 -23.56
N VAL A 48 -1.28 -21.65 -23.71
CA VAL A 48 -2.19 -21.92 -22.58
C VAL A 48 -1.76 -23.16 -21.81
N THR A 49 -1.38 -24.21 -22.54
CA THR A 49 -0.98 -25.50 -21.96
C THR A 49 0.52 -25.62 -21.70
N ALA A 50 1.25 -24.50 -21.80
CA ALA A 50 2.70 -24.45 -21.75
C ALA A 50 3.25 -25.00 -20.43
N TYR A 51 4.44 -25.60 -20.49
CA TYR A 51 5.19 -25.93 -19.29
C TYR A 51 5.64 -24.65 -18.59
N THR A 52 5.62 -24.62 -17.25
CA THR A 52 6.05 -23.45 -16.48
C THR A 52 7.56 -23.43 -16.21
N ASP A 53 8.24 -24.51 -16.59
CA ASP A 53 9.66 -24.75 -16.41
C ASP A 53 10.28 -25.34 -17.70
N LEU A 54 11.48 -24.87 -18.05
CA LEU A 54 12.17 -25.27 -19.27
C LEU A 54 12.76 -26.68 -19.16
N GLN A 55 13.27 -27.09 -18.00
CA GLN A 55 13.83 -28.45 -17.84
C GLN A 55 12.74 -29.53 -18.01
N THR A 56 11.52 -29.23 -17.59
CA THR A 56 10.36 -30.10 -17.81
C THR A 56 10.05 -30.27 -19.29
N ALA A 57 10.09 -29.18 -20.07
CA ALA A 57 9.90 -29.21 -21.52
C ALA A 57 11.04 -29.97 -22.23
N LEU A 58 12.30 -29.73 -21.84
CA LEU A 58 13.46 -30.47 -22.33
C LEU A 58 13.31 -31.97 -22.08
N THR A 59 12.80 -32.38 -20.91
CA THR A 59 12.56 -33.79 -20.58
C THR A 59 11.47 -34.42 -21.46
N ALA A 60 10.51 -33.62 -21.93
CA ALA A 60 9.43 -34.08 -22.81
C ALA A 60 9.83 -34.12 -24.30
N ALA A 61 10.88 -33.40 -24.69
CA ALA A 61 11.31 -33.24 -26.08
C ALA A 61 12.11 -34.43 -26.61
N SER A 62 12.15 -34.57 -27.93
CA SER A 62 12.98 -35.54 -28.65
C SER A 62 13.64 -34.87 -29.87
N GLY A 63 14.76 -35.42 -30.34
CA GLY A 63 15.48 -34.86 -31.48
C GLY A 63 14.57 -34.60 -32.70
N GLY A 64 14.61 -33.37 -33.21
CA GLY A 64 13.71 -32.83 -34.24
C GLY A 64 12.66 -31.84 -33.70
N ASP A 65 12.36 -31.87 -32.41
CA ASP A 65 11.42 -30.94 -31.78
C ASP A 65 11.98 -29.52 -31.64
N GLN A 66 11.06 -28.56 -31.52
CA GLN A 66 11.36 -27.19 -31.14
C GLN A 66 10.76 -26.87 -29.77
N ILE A 67 11.46 -26.10 -28.96
CA ILE A 67 10.95 -25.55 -27.71
C ILE A 67 10.92 -24.02 -27.84
N TRP A 68 9.75 -23.42 -27.66
CA TRP A 68 9.55 -21.97 -27.68
C TRP A 68 9.32 -21.48 -26.25
N VAL A 69 10.16 -20.54 -25.80
CA VAL A 69 10.22 -20.08 -24.41
C VAL A 69 9.82 -18.60 -24.36
N ALA A 70 8.77 -18.31 -23.62
CA ALA A 70 8.32 -16.95 -23.39
C ALA A 70 9.33 -16.13 -22.57
N ALA A 71 9.18 -14.81 -22.60
CA ALA A 71 9.94 -13.89 -21.78
C ALA A 71 9.78 -14.23 -20.28
N GLY A 72 10.87 -14.06 -19.53
CA GLY A 72 10.90 -14.30 -18.10
C GLY A 72 12.16 -15.04 -17.64
N VAL A 73 12.24 -15.24 -16.32
CA VAL A 73 13.40 -15.82 -15.64
C VAL A 73 13.15 -17.28 -15.29
N TYR A 74 13.98 -18.16 -15.80
CA TYR A 74 13.91 -19.61 -15.60
C TYR A 74 15.16 -20.08 -14.85
N LYS A 75 14.93 -20.84 -13.79
CA LYS A 75 15.99 -21.44 -12.95
C LYS A 75 15.96 -22.95 -13.13
N PRO A 76 17.11 -23.64 -13.23
CA PRO A 76 17.15 -25.06 -13.57
C PRO A 76 16.62 -25.98 -12.47
N GLY A 77 16.54 -25.49 -11.24
CA GLY A 77 16.03 -26.22 -10.08
C GLY A 77 16.35 -25.50 -8.77
N LEU A 78 16.55 -26.26 -7.70
CA LEU A 78 16.84 -25.74 -6.35
C LEU A 78 18.20 -26.23 -5.80
N ALA A 79 18.85 -27.20 -6.45
CA ALA A 79 20.16 -27.70 -6.06
C ALA A 79 21.25 -27.12 -6.95
N ARG A 80 22.47 -27.00 -6.41
CA ARG A 80 23.65 -26.56 -7.19
C ARG A 80 23.95 -27.47 -8.40
N THR A 81 23.50 -28.72 -8.36
CA THR A 81 23.69 -29.69 -9.45
C THR A 81 22.60 -29.64 -10.52
N ASP A 82 21.53 -28.86 -10.31
CA ASP A 82 20.43 -28.76 -11.27
C ASP A 82 20.84 -27.87 -12.44
N SER A 83 20.61 -28.33 -13.67
CA SER A 83 20.97 -27.61 -14.90
C SER A 83 19.90 -27.79 -15.98
N PHE A 84 19.85 -26.87 -16.94
CA PHE A 84 19.09 -27.06 -18.17
C PHE A 84 19.87 -27.98 -19.13
N ASN A 85 19.46 -29.25 -19.19
CA ASN A 85 20.12 -30.27 -19.98
C ASN A 85 19.58 -30.26 -21.41
N LEU A 86 20.38 -29.80 -22.37
CA LEU A 86 20.01 -29.79 -23.78
C LEU A 86 19.85 -31.22 -24.31
N VAL A 87 18.82 -31.42 -25.13
CA VAL A 87 18.52 -32.70 -25.76
C VAL A 87 19.12 -32.73 -27.17
N PRO A 88 19.87 -33.79 -27.55
CA PRO A 88 20.42 -33.94 -28.90
C PRO A 88 19.38 -33.76 -30.01
N GLY A 89 19.64 -32.82 -30.92
CA GLY A 89 18.80 -32.51 -32.07
C GLY A 89 17.54 -31.68 -31.78
N VAL A 90 17.38 -31.16 -30.56
CA VAL A 90 16.29 -30.24 -30.21
C VAL A 90 16.74 -28.79 -30.41
N ALA A 91 15.85 -27.97 -30.98
CA ALA A 91 16.08 -26.54 -31.12
C ALA A 91 15.29 -25.77 -30.05
N VAL A 92 15.99 -24.95 -29.25
CA VAL A 92 15.41 -24.19 -28.14
C VAL A 92 15.51 -22.70 -28.47
N TYR A 93 14.37 -22.02 -28.43
CA TYR A 93 14.22 -20.63 -28.86
C TYR A 93 13.61 -19.79 -27.72
N GLY A 94 14.32 -18.78 -27.20
CA GLY A 94 13.78 -17.75 -26.30
C GLY A 94 13.10 -16.62 -27.06
N GLY A 95 12.72 -15.51 -26.42
CA GLY A 95 12.31 -14.31 -27.16
C GLY A 95 10.84 -14.18 -27.55
N PHE A 96 9.94 -14.96 -26.92
CA PHE A 96 8.51 -14.92 -27.21
C PHE A 96 7.72 -14.13 -26.15
N ALA A 97 6.68 -13.39 -26.54
CA ALA A 97 5.71 -12.75 -25.66
C ALA A 97 4.70 -13.76 -25.06
N GLY A 98 4.51 -14.90 -25.72
CA GLY A 98 3.63 -15.98 -25.26
C GLY A 98 2.26 -16.02 -25.94
N ASP A 99 2.14 -15.42 -27.12
CA ASP A 99 0.94 -15.42 -27.96
C ASP A 99 1.22 -15.71 -29.45
N GLU A 100 2.49 -15.89 -29.80
CA GLU A 100 2.94 -16.11 -31.18
C GLU A 100 2.52 -17.46 -31.73
N ILE A 101 2.25 -17.47 -33.04
CA ILE A 101 1.93 -18.68 -33.80
C ILE A 101 2.98 -19.01 -34.86
N ASN A 102 3.89 -18.08 -35.16
CA ASN A 102 4.98 -18.25 -36.12
C ASN A 102 6.33 -17.81 -35.51
N ILE A 103 7.41 -18.50 -35.89
CA ILE A 103 8.76 -18.19 -35.38
C ILE A 103 9.27 -16.79 -35.75
N ASN A 104 8.78 -16.21 -36.86
CA ASN A 104 9.17 -14.87 -37.31
C ASN A 104 8.46 -13.74 -36.53
N GLU A 105 7.50 -14.06 -35.67
CA GLU A 105 6.86 -13.10 -34.75
C GLU A 105 7.71 -12.89 -33.49
N ARG A 106 8.70 -13.77 -33.26
CA ARG A 106 9.63 -13.71 -32.14
C ARG A 106 10.46 -12.43 -32.19
N ASP A 107 10.52 -11.74 -31.06
CA ASP A 107 11.36 -10.56 -30.83
C ASP A 107 12.21 -10.81 -29.58
N TRP A 108 13.41 -11.34 -29.80
CA TRP A 108 14.31 -11.77 -28.72
C TRP A 108 15.07 -10.63 -28.06
N GLU A 109 15.05 -9.44 -28.66
CA GLU A 109 15.66 -8.23 -28.08
C GLU A 109 14.70 -7.59 -27.07
N THR A 110 13.39 -7.59 -27.36
CA THR A 110 12.36 -7.05 -26.47
C THR A 110 11.89 -8.07 -25.43
N ASN A 111 11.62 -9.31 -25.84
CA ASN A 111 11.02 -10.35 -24.99
C ASN A 111 12.09 -11.21 -24.30
N LEU A 112 12.89 -10.61 -23.43
CA LEU A 112 14.06 -11.26 -22.83
C LEU A 112 13.71 -12.58 -22.11
N THR A 113 14.40 -13.65 -22.50
CA THR A 113 14.35 -14.95 -21.82
C THR A 113 15.66 -15.20 -21.09
N ILE A 114 15.60 -15.25 -19.76
CA ILE A 114 16.76 -15.32 -18.87
C ILE A 114 16.83 -16.72 -18.26
N LEU A 115 17.95 -17.41 -18.43
CA LEU A 115 18.30 -18.62 -17.71
C LEU A 115 19.28 -18.23 -16.60
N SER A 116 18.81 -18.33 -15.35
CA SER A 116 19.56 -17.85 -14.18
C SER A 116 20.00 -18.99 -13.28
N GLY A 117 21.27 -18.95 -12.88
CA GLY A 117 21.88 -19.84 -11.91
C GLY A 117 21.67 -19.46 -10.44
N ASP A 118 21.14 -18.26 -10.18
CA ASP A 118 20.81 -17.73 -8.85
C ASP A 118 19.63 -18.49 -8.24
N ILE A 119 19.86 -19.68 -7.68
CA ILE A 119 18.80 -20.58 -7.20
C ILE A 119 18.13 -20.11 -5.90
N ASN A 120 18.81 -19.23 -5.15
CA ASN A 120 18.44 -18.68 -3.84
C ASN A 120 17.87 -17.25 -3.93
N GLY A 121 18.08 -16.51 -5.02
CA GLY A 121 17.57 -15.16 -5.18
C GLY A 121 18.33 -14.11 -4.38
N ASP A 122 19.64 -14.30 -4.16
CA ASP A 122 20.45 -13.44 -3.27
C ASP A 122 21.63 -12.74 -3.95
N ASP A 123 21.81 -12.95 -5.26
CA ASP A 123 22.74 -12.20 -6.10
C ASP A 123 22.40 -10.69 -6.14
N ILE A 124 23.42 -9.88 -6.40
CA ILE A 124 23.26 -8.42 -6.52
C ILE A 124 22.55 -8.11 -7.85
N ASN A 125 21.38 -7.48 -7.76
CA ASN A 125 20.56 -7.08 -8.89
C ASN A 125 20.02 -5.66 -8.65
N LEU A 126 20.86 -4.64 -8.87
CA LEU A 126 20.58 -3.26 -8.48
C LEU A 126 19.51 -2.57 -9.34
N ASP A 127 19.37 -2.97 -10.59
CA ASP A 127 18.39 -2.43 -11.53
C ASP A 127 17.09 -3.24 -11.61
N GLY A 128 17.07 -4.43 -10.99
CA GLY A 128 15.88 -5.27 -10.86
C GLY A 128 15.59 -6.13 -12.10
N ASN A 129 16.57 -6.35 -12.97
CA ASN A 129 16.41 -7.09 -14.23
C ASN A 129 16.61 -8.62 -14.13
N ASP A 130 17.05 -9.11 -12.95
CA ASP A 130 17.31 -10.52 -12.62
C ASP A 130 18.52 -11.14 -13.35
N ILE A 131 19.45 -10.29 -13.78
CA ILE A 131 20.72 -10.63 -14.42
C ILE A 131 21.85 -10.24 -13.47
N ALA A 132 22.87 -11.09 -13.39
CA ALA A 132 24.12 -10.76 -12.71
C ALA A 132 25.10 -10.32 -13.81
N GLU A 133 25.31 -9.02 -13.99
CA GLU A 133 26.13 -8.51 -15.10
C GLU A 133 27.62 -8.77 -14.90
N SER A 134 28.06 -8.97 -13.66
CA SER A 134 29.44 -9.26 -13.29
C SER A 134 29.52 -10.51 -12.42
N TYR A 135 30.61 -11.27 -12.55
CA TYR A 135 30.94 -12.38 -11.65
C TYR A 135 31.07 -11.96 -10.18
N GLN A 136 31.20 -10.65 -9.91
CA GLN A 136 31.24 -10.06 -8.58
C GLN A 136 29.85 -9.89 -7.96
N ASP A 137 28.80 -9.93 -8.78
CA ASP A 137 27.41 -9.84 -8.34
C ASP A 137 26.88 -11.17 -7.80
N ILE A 138 27.59 -12.28 -8.07
CA ILE A 138 27.28 -13.60 -7.52
C ILE A 138 27.57 -13.63 -6.02
N ILE A 139 26.54 -13.92 -5.22
CA ILE A 139 26.56 -14.05 -3.78
C ILE A 139 26.14 -15.46 -3.39
N GLY A 140 26.81 -16.05 -2.39
CA GLY A 140 26.41 -17.38 -1.91
C GLY A 140 26.61 -18.49 -2.94
N ASP A 141 25.66 -19.42 -2.95
CA ASP A 141 25.71 -20.68 -3.70
C ASP A 141 24.74 -20.66 -4.89
N ASN A 142 25.28 -20.70 -6.10
CA ASN A 142 24.49 -20.81 -7.33
C ASN A 142 24.63 -22.20 -7.98
N THR A 143 23.84 -22.46 -9.01
CA THR A 143 24.05 -23.68 -9.82
C THR A 143 25.47 -23.72 -10.40
N LEU A 144 26.05 -24.92 -10.45
CA LEU A 144 27.37 -25.14 -11.05
C LEU A 144 27.35 -24.77 -12.53
N HIS A 145 26.36 -25.28 -13.27
CA HIS A 145 26.20 -25.03 -14.70
C HIS A 145 24.75 -24.63 -14.98
N VAL A 146 24.53 -23.43 -15.53
CA VAL A 146 23.16 -23.02 -15.89
C VAL A 146 22.62 -23.93 -16.99
N VAL A 147 23.44 -24.24 -17.99
CA VAL A 147 23.11 -25.10 -19.12
C VAL A 147 24.16 -26.20 -19.30
N THR A 148 23.73 -27.42 -19.60
CA THR A 148 24.63 -28.51 -19.97
C THR A 148 24.23 -29.13 -21.31
N ALA A 149 25.23 -29.56 -22.07
CA ALA A 149 25.07 -30.39 -23.25
C ALA A 149 25.98 -31.62 -23.11
N ASN A 150 25.37 -32.79 -22.94
CA ASN A 150 26.09 -34.04 -22.69
C ASN A 150 26.14 -34.90 -23.95
N GLY A 151 27.30 -34.93 -24.60
CA GLY A 151 27.63 -35.77 -25.75
C GLY A 151 28.38 -37.05 -25.38
N THR A 152 28.42 -37.45 -24.11
CA THR A 152 29.18 -38.63 -23.68
C THR A 152 28.45 -39.94 -23.98
N THR A 153 29.14 -41.07 -23.90
CA THR A 153 28.58 -42.43 -24.05
C THR A 153 27.99 -42.75 -25.44
N GLY A 154 28.61 -42.25 -26.52
CA GLY A 154 28.17 -42.51 -27.89
C GLY A 154 26.90 -41.73 -28.28
N ILE A 155 26.54 -40.74 -27.48
CA ILE A 155 25.55 -39.72 -27.80
C ILE A 155 26.24 -38.65 -28.65
N VAL A 156 25.54 -38.14 -29.65
CA VAL A 156 26.05 -37.08 -30.52
C VAL A 156 25.16 -35.86 -30.36
N VAL A 157 25.65 -34.85 -29.66
CA VAL A 157 25.08 -33.50 -29.70
C VAL A 157 25.70 -32.81 -30.93
N SER A 158 24.98 -32.80 -32.04
CA SER A 158 25.42 -32.18 -33.30
C SER A 158 24.93 -30.74 -33.44
N GLU A 159 25.30 -30.09 -34.54
CA GLU A 159 24.90 -28.73 -34.92
C GLU A 159 23.37 -28.52 -35.02
N SER A 160 22.60 -29.61 -35.11
CA SER A 160 21.13 -29.61 -35.05
C SER A 160 20.56 -29.37 -33.65
N THR A 161 21.36 -29.51 -32.59
CA THR A 161 21.02 -28.99 -31.27
C THR A 161 21.25 -27.50 -31.28
N ILE A 162 20.17 -26.72 -31.20
CA ILE A 162 20.21 -25.26 -31.35
C ILE A 162 19.76 -24.62 -30.04
N MET A 163 20.45 -23.56 -29.63
CA MET A 163 19.99 -22.65 -28.60
C MET A 163 20.08 -21.21 -29.11
N ASP A 164 18.97 -20.48 -29.07
CA ASP A 164 18.87 -19.19 -29.72
C ASP A 164 18.06 -18.17 -28.90
N GLY A 165 18.63 -17.00 -28.62
CA GLY A 165 17.95 -15.86 -27.98
C GLY A 165 17.76 -15.98 -26.48
N PHE A 166 18.83 -16.28 -25.74
CA PHE A 166 18.80 -16.38 -24.28
C PHE A 166 19.90 -15.55 -23.63
N ILE A 167 19.59 -15.04 -22.45
CA ILE A 167 20.60 -14.58 -21.50
C ILE A 167 20.89 -15.74 -20.53
N ILE A 168 22.16 -16.08 -20.35
CA ILE A 168 22.65 -17.12 -19.44
C ILE A 168 23.49 -16.44 -18.37
N THR A 169 23.03 -16.48 -17.12
CA THR A 169 23.60 -15.67 -16.05
C THR A 169 23.75 -16.44 -14.74
N ALA A 170 24.64 -15.94 -13.88
CA ALA A 170 24.76 -16.35 -12.48
C ALA A 170 25.16 -17.83 -12.26
N GLY A 171 25.75 -18.50 -13.24
CA GLY A 171 26.37 -19.82 -13.01
C GLY A 171 27.64 -19.73 -12.18
N GLN A 172 27.90 -20.70 -11.30
CA GLN A 172 29.03 -20.70 -10.36
C GLN A 172 29.66 -22.10 -10.22
N ALA A 173 30.49 -22.47 -11.19
CA ALA A 173 31.23 -23.73 -11.25
C ALA A 173 32.50 -23.69 -10.37
N ILE A 174 32.30 -23.74 -9.06
CA ILE A 174 33.38 -23.84 -8.05
C ILE A 174 32.93 -24.88 -7.02
N ASP A 175 33.39 -26.13 -7.17
CA ASP A 175 32.92 -27.27 -6.37
C ASP A 175 33.88 -27.63 -5.20
N GLY A 176 34.81 -26.73 -4.85
CA GLY A 176 35.59 -26.78 -3.61
C GLY A 176 36.57 -27.95 -3.45
N GLU A 177 36.58 -28.92 -4.36
CA GLU A 177 37.55 -30.01 -4.44
C GLU A 177 38.72 -29.57 -5.32
N GLN A 178 39.94 -29.50 -4.77
CA GLN A 178 41.16 -29.05 -5.47
C GLN A 178 41.65 -30.01 -6.59
N ASP A 179 40.74 -30.80 -7.18
CA ASP A 179 41.03 -31.89 -8.10
C ASP A 179 40.59 -31.60 -9.56
N PHE A 180 40.19 -30.36 -9.88
CA PHE A 180 39.75 -29.95 -11.23
C PHE A 180 38.65 -30.88 -11.76
N ASN A 181 37.56 -30.97 -11.02
CA ASN A 181 36.45 -31.86 -11.34
C ASN A 181 35.50 -31.20 -12.35
N PRO A 182 34.54 -31.93 -12.96
CA PRO A 182 33.60 -31.33 -13.92
C PRO A 182 32.85 -30.10 -13.40
N GLY A 183 32.59 -30.03 -12.08
CA GLY A 183 31.91 -28.92 -11.41
C GLY A 183 32.74 -27.64 -11.29
N ASP A 184 34.01 -27.65 -11.71
CA ASP A 184 34.91 -26.50 -11.69
C ASP A 184 34.97 -25.75 -13.05
N PHE A 185 34.22 -26.22 -14.04
CA PHE A 185 34.31 -25.75 -15.43
C PHE A 185 32.98 -25.25 -15.98
N GLY A 186 32.95 -24.13 -16.70
CA GLY A 186 31.74 -23.74 -17.46
C GLY A 186 30.57 -23.35 -16.56
N GLY A 187 30.65 -22.20 -15.89
CA GLY A 187 29.57 -21.70 -15.02
C GLY A 187 28.26 -21.48 -15.80
N GLY A 188 28.33 -20.79 -16.93
CA GLY A 188 27.17 -20.58 -17.78
C GLY A 188 26.76 -21.83 -18.56
N PHE A 189 27.70 -22.43 -19.28
CA PHE A 189 27.44 -23.57 -20.16
C PHE A 189 28.56 -24.61 -20.11
N PHE A 190 28.18 -25.88 -19.96
CA PHE A 190 29.11 -27.01 -19.97
C PHE A 190 28.81 -27.96 -21.14
N CYS A 191 29.69 -28.00 -22.14
CA CYS A 191 29.61 -28.86 -23.32
C CYS A 191 30.60 -30.02 -23.18
N ASP A 192 30.09 -31.24 -23.02
CA ASP A 192 30.90 -32.44 -22.78
C ASP A 192 30.88 -33.40 -23.96
N GLY A 193 31.93 -33.37 -24.77
CA GLY A 193 32.17 -34.28 -25.88
C GLY A 193 33.09 -35.45 -25.53
N SER A 194 33.30 -35.76 -24.24
CA SER A 194 34.34 -36.70 -23.80
C SER A 194 34.06 -38.17 -24.15
N GLY A 195 35.09 -38.86 -24.63
CA GLY A 195 35.10 -40.30 -24.90
C GLY A 195 35.07 -40.66 -26.39
N SER A 196 35.50 -41.88 -26.70
CA SER A 196 35.55 -42.37 -28.08
C SER A 196 34.15 -42.48 -28.70
N GLY A 197 33.92 -41.74 -29.79
CA GLY A 197 32.62 -41.69 -30.48
C GLY A 197 31.60 -40.75 -29.84
N SER A 198 32.03 -39.96 -28.86
CA SER A 198 31.26 -38.88 -28.23
C SER A 198 31.47 -37.56 -28.98
N GLU A 199 30.43 -36.73 -29.03
CA GLU A 199 30.51 -35.41 -29.68
C GLU A 199 29.59 -34.38 -28.98
N CYS A 200 30.14 -33.20 -28.68
CA CYS A 200 29.39 -32.02 -28.25
C CYS A 200 29.68 -30.80 -29.13
N SER A 201 28.83 -30.60 -30.13
CA SER A 201 28.94 -29.59 -31.19
C SER A 201 27.64 -28.82 -31.44
N PRO A 202 26.96 -28.25 -30.41
CA PRO A 202 25.72 -27.49 -30.61
C PRO A 202 25.96 -26.16 -31.36
N THR A 203 24.89 -25.65 -31.96
CA THR A 203 24.82 -24.30 -32.53
C THR A 203 24.20 -23.34 -31.52
N LEU A 204 24.94 -22.30 -31.16
CA LEU A 204 24.56 -21.26 -30.21
C LEU A 204 24.43 -19.93 -30.97
N ASN A 205 23.25 -19.34 -30.95
CA ASN A 205 22.95 -18.10 -31.68
C ASN A 205 22.37 -17.04 -30.75
N ASN A 206 22.73 -15.76 -30.93
CA ASN A 206 22.05 -14.64 -30.25
C ASN A 206 21.97 -14.84 -28.72
N LEU A 207 23.08 -15.28 -28.11
CA LEU A 207 23.15 -15.53 -26.67
C LEU A 207 24.02 -14.49 -25.98
N ILE A 208 23.69 -14.22 -24.73
CA ILE A 208 24.53 -13.41 -23.85
C ILE A 208 24.87 -14.21 -22.59
N PHE A 209 26.17 -14.35 -22.32
CA PHE A 209 26.70 -14.92 -21.09
C PHE A 209 27.11 -13.78 -20.16
N TYR A 210 26.31 -13.55 -19.12
CA TYR A 210 26.51 -12.48 -18.14
C TYR A 210 27.01 -13.02 -16.80
N GLY A 211 28.08 -12.43 -16.28
CA GLY A 211 28.49 -12.58 -14.89
C GLY A 211 28.66 -14.01 -14.38
N ASN A 212 28.92 -14.99 -15.24
CA ASN A 212 29.11 -16.38 -14.81
C ASN A 212 30.52 -16.57 -14.23
N LYS A 213 30.66 -17.41 -13.20
CA LYS A 213 31.92 -17.69 -12.51
C LYS A 213 32.28 -19.17 -12.55
N ALA A 214 33.56 -19.49 -12.76
CA ALA A 214 34.08 -20.86 -12.65
C ALA A 214 35.51 -20.88 -12.10
N VAL A 215 36.10 -22.07 -11.91
CA VAL A 215 37.56 -22.17 -11.82
C VAL A 215 38.19 -21.96 -13.19
N VAL A 216 37.65 -22.62 -14.22
CA VAL A 216 38.09 -22.41 -15.61
C VAL A 216 36.92 -22.32 -16.60
N GLY A 217 36.87 -21.27 -17.42
CA GLY A 217 35.80 -21.06 -18.39
C GLY A 217 34.52 -20.58 -17.72
N GLY A 218 34.48 -19.37 -17.17
CA GLY A 218 33.32 -18.85 -16.44
C GLY A 218 32.01 -18.91 -17.24
N GLY A 219 32.05 -18.47 -18.49
CA GLY A 219 30.89 -18.51 -19.40
C GLY A 219 30.63 -19.88 -20.04
N LEU A 220 31.62 -20.48 -20.71
CA LEU A 220 31.47 -21.71 -21.48
C LEU A 220 32.69 -22.62 -21.35
N HIS A 221 32.45 -23.91 -21.15
CA HIS A 221 33.46 -24.95 -21.23
C HIS A 221 33.17 -25.91 -22.39
N ASN A 222 34.16 -26.08 -23.28
CA ASN A 222 34.16 -27.06 -24.35
C ASN A 222 35.14 -28.18 -24.01
N SER A 223 34.61 -29.37 -23.68
CA SER A 223 35.42 -30.55 -23.37
C SER A 223 35.48 -31.53 -24.53
N ALA A 224 36.68 -31.87 -24.95
CA ALA A 224 36.97 -32.98 -25.84
C ALA A 224 38.08 -33.85 -25.23
N HIS A 225 37.71 -34.69 -24.26
CA HIS A 225 38.64 -35.66 -23.66
C HIS A 225 38.60 -37.02 -24.38
N ILE A 226 39.74 -37.72 -24.44
CA ILE A 226 39.86 -39.16 -24.77
C ILE A 226 39.17 -39.52 -26.10
N ASN A 227 39.75 -39.08 -27.23
CA ASN A 227 39.19 -39.27 -28.58
C ASN A 227 37.78 -38.66 -28.79
N GLY A 228 37.36 -37.76 -27.91
CA GLY A 228 36.11 -37.01 -28.01
C GLY A 228 36.20 -35.84 -29.00
N ILE A 229 35.04 -35.28 -29.34
CA ILE A 229 34.93 -34.14 -30.25
C ILE A 229 34.08 -33.05 -29.60
N SER A 230 34.54 -31.80 -29.66
CA SER A 230 33.72 -30.63 -29.37
C SER A 230 33.94 -29.53 -30.40
N ARG A 231 32.87 -29.14 -31.09
CA ARG A 231 32.89 -28.11 -32.15
C ARG A 231 31.69 -27.18 -32.00
N THR A 232 31.64 -26.45 -30.89
CA THR A 232 30.60 -25.46 -30.67
C THR A 232 30.66 -24.38 -31.74
N LYS A 233 29.50 -24.04 -32.31
CA LYS A 233 29.36 -22.91 -33.24
C LYS A 233 28.69 -21.76 -32.49
N LEU A 234 29.42 -20.66 -32.33
CA LEU A 234 29.00 -19.46 -31.64
C LEU A 234 28.77 -18.37 -32.68
N HIS A 235 27.52 -17.95 -32.85
CA HIS A 235 27.15 -16.91 -33.79
C HIS A 235 26.38 -15.79 -33.06
N ASN A 236 26.86 -14.55 -33.17
CA ASN A 236 26.26 -13.40 -32.49
C ASN A 236 26.15 -13.63 -30.96
N ILE A 237 27.31 -13.83 -30.32
CA ILE A 237 27.39 -14.14 -28.88
C ILE A 237 28.11 -13.04 -28.15
N THR A 238 27.63 -12.68 -26.96
CA THR A 238 28.36 -11.77 -26.06
C THR A 238 28.71 -12.49 -24.76
N PHE A 239 29.99 -12.50 -24.40
CA PHE A 239 30.48 -12.87 -23.07
C PHE A 239 30.84 -11.59 -22.34
N TYR A 240 30.03 -11.22 -21.35
CA TYR A 240 30.19 -9.99 -20.60
C TYR A 240 30.40 -10.27 -19.11
N GLY A 241 31.46 -9.72 -18.53
CA GLY A 241 31.66 -9.72 -17.08
C GLY A 241 31.85 -11.10 -16.45
N ASN A 242 32.16 -12.13 -17.23
CA ASN A 242 32.36 -13.49 -16.70
C ASN A 242 33.73 -13.59 -15.99
N GLY A 243 33.80 -14.43 -14.97
CA GLY A 243 34.94 -14.56 -14.06
C GLY A 243 35.50 -15.98 -13.98
N ALA A 244 36.81 -16.08 -13.82
CA ALA A 244 37.48 -17.33 -13.47
C ALA A 244 38.42 -17.15 -12.28
N THR A 245 38.52 -18.14 -11.39
CA THR A 245 39.52 -18.11 -10.30
C THR A 245 40.90 -18.62 -10.75
N PHE A 246 40.97 -19.35 -11.87
CA PHE A 246 42.23 -19.84 -12.42
C PHE A 246 42.42 -19.42 -13.88
N SER A 247 41.51 -19.78 -14.79
CA SER A 247 41.73 -19.42 -16.20
C SER A 247 40.50 -19.28 -17.09
N GLY A 248 40.54 -18.38 -18.06
CA GLY A 248 39.50 -18.24 -19.08
C GLY A 248 38.21 -17.71 -18.46
N GLY A 249 38.15 -16.41 -18.16
CA GLY A 249 36.94 -15.81 -17.57
C GLY A 249 35.67 -16.09 -18.39
N ALA A 250 35.79 -16.17 -19.72
CA ALA A 250 34.70 -16.50 -20.62
C ALA A 250 34.72 -17.97 -21.09
N ILE A 251 35.75 -18.41 -21.82
CA ILE A 251 35.75 -19.72 -22.51
C ILE A 251 36.97 -20.57 -22.15
N ASN A 252 36.72 -21.87 -21.95
CA ASN A 252 37.75 -22.89 -21.89
C ASN A 252 37.60 -23.92 -23.02
N ASN A 253 38.64 -24.06 -23.85
CA ASN A 253 38.70 -25.02 -24.96
C ASN A 253 39.73 -26.12 -24.68
N LEU A 254 39.24 -27.31 -24.32
CA LEU A 254 40.06 -28.41 -23.82
C LEU A 254 40.06 -29.60 -24.77
N GLY A 255 41.15 -29.77 -25.53
CA GLY A 255 41.44 -30.98 -26.29
C GLY A 255 42.46 -31.86 -25.57
N HIS A 256 42.03 -32.96 -24.97
CA HIS A 256 42.90 -33.79 -24.13
C HIS A 256 42.94 -35.25 -24.60
N THR A 257 44.14 -35.86 -24.62
CA THR A 257 44.33 -37.28 -24.96
C THR A 257 43.62 -37.66 -26.26
N ASP A 258 44.16 -37.16 -27.38
CA ASP A 258 43.64 -37.37 -28.75
C ASP A 258 42.24 -36.79 -29.02
N GLY A 259 41.68 -36.01 -28.07
CA GLY A 259 40.43 -35.30 -28.29
C GLY A 259 40.58 -34.02 -29.12
N ILE A 260 39.50 -33.62 -29.78
CA ILE A 260 39.46 -32.54 -30.78
C ILE A 260 38.46 -31.47 -30.34
N CYS A 261 38.97 -30.32 -29.90
CA CYS A 261 38.20 -29.13 -29.58
C CYS A 261 38.46 -28.06 -30.66
N GLU A 262 37.44 -27.75 -31.48
CA GLU A 262 37.56 -26.81 -32.61
C GLU A 262 36.35 -25.86 -32.66
N PRO A 263 36.24 -24.90 -31.72
CA PRO A 263 35.10 -23.97 -31.70
C PRO A 263 35.20 -22.95 -32.84
N ILE A 264 34.04 -22.57 -33.37
CA ILE A 264 33.89 -21.54 -34.41
C ILE A 264 33.17 -20.35 -33.81
N LEU A 265 33.80 -19.17 -33.86
CA LEU A 265 33.28 -17.92 -33.32
C LEU A 265 33.09 -16.92 -34.45
N GLU A 266 31.84 -16.54 -34.69
CA GLU A 266 31.41 -15.59 -35.71
C GLU A 266 30.60 -14.47 -35.03
N ASN A 267 31.02 -13.21 -35.20
CA ASN A 267 30.35 -12.06 -34.58
C ASN A 267 30.26 -12.20 -33.05
N VAL A 268 31.41 -12.42 -32.38
CA VAL A 268 31.45 -12.65 -30.93
C VAL A 268 32.11 -11.49 -30.20
N ARG A 269 31.56 -11.11 -29.05
CA ARG A 269 32.07 -10.06 -28.16
C ARG A 269 32.54 -10.67 -26.84
N PHE A 270 33.76 -10.35 -26.42
CA PHE A 270 34.31 -10.64 -25.10
C PHE A 270 34.60 -9.31 -24.41
N ILE A 271 33.75 -8.96 -23.45
CA ILE A 271 33.78 -7.65 -22.80
C ILE A 271 33.92 -7.83 -21.29
N ASN A 272 34.88 -7.14 -20.68
CA ASN A 272 35.03 -7.09 -19.21
C ASN A 272 35.19 -8.46 -18.54
N ASN A 273 35.64 -9.50 -19.26
CA ASN A 273 35.86 -10.81 -18.63
C ASN A 273 37.17 -10.78 -17.84
N HIS A 274 37.19 -11.48 -16.72
CA HIS A 274 38.28 -11.44 -15.76
C HIS A 274 38.72 -12.83 -15.31
N SER A 275 40.02 -13.00 -15.09
CA SER A 275 40.57 -14.17 -14.41
C SER A 275 41.51 -13.74 -13.29
N GLU A 276 41.33 -14.33 -12.11
CA GLU A 276 42.17 -14.07 -10.92
C GLU A 276 43.61 -14.61 -11.10
N ASP A 277 43.89 -15.43 -12.12
CA ASP A 277 45.26 -15.82 -12.48
C ASP A 277 45.56 -15.58 -13.96
N SER A 278 45.11 -16.44 -14.88
CA SER A 278 45.50 -16.38 -16.28
C SER A 278 44.31 -16.28 -17.23
N CYS A 279 44.49 -15.71 -18.42
CA CYS A 279 43.57 -15.78 -19.54
C CYS A 279 42.21 -15.11 -19.24
N GLY A 280 42.16 -13.78 -19.33
CA GLY A 280 40.99 -13.02 -18.89
C GLY A 280 39.70 -13.39 -19.61
N ALA A 281 39.76 -13.69 -20.92
CA ALA A 281 38.60 -14.17 -21.67
C ALA A 281 38.68 -15.66 -22.04
N MET A 282 39.70 -16.09 -22.79
CA MET A 282 39.73 -17.42 -23.39
C MET A 282 41.03 -18.17 -23.11
N ILE A 283 40.91 -19.46 -22.78
CA ILE A 283 42.04 -20.40 -22.77
C ILE A 283 41.86 -21.50 -23.81
N ASN A 284 42.92 -21.76 -24.57
CA ASN A 284 43.09 -22.92 -25.44
C ASN A 284 44.20 -23.80 -24.87
N TYR A 285 43.81 -24.95 -24.33
CA TYR A 285 44.73 -25.82 -23.58
C TYR A 285 44.67 -27.27 -24.05
N PRO A 286 45.43 -27.64 -25.10
CA PRO A 286 45.56 -29.03 -25.46
C PRO A 286 46.55 -29.75 -24.54
N SER A 287 46.38 -31.06 -24.40
CA SER A 287 47.39 -31.92 -23.76
C SER A 287 47.32 -33.38 -24.25
N GLY A 288 48.42 -34.12 -24.09
CA GLY A 288 48.62 -35.36 -24.83
C GLY A 288 48.76 -35.07 -26.33
N SER A 289 48.16 -35.88 -27.21
CA SER A 289 48.03 -35.57 -28.64
C SER A 289 46.72 -34.83 -28.99
N GLY A 290 46.10 -34.17 -28.01
CA GLY A 290 44.86 -33.42 -28.20
C GLY A 290 45.02 -32.13 -29.01
N ILE A 291 43.89 -31.57 -29.44
CA ILE A 291 43.78 -30.41 -30.33
C ILE A 291 42.81 -29.39 -29.73
N SER A 292 43.23 -28.11 -29.65
CA SER A 292 42.37 -26.98 -29.29
C SER A 292 42.53 -25.85 -30.32
N ASN A 293 41.81 -25.91 -31.44
CA ASN A 293 41.96 -24.97 -32.57
C ASN A 293 40.73 -24.04 -32.69
N PRO A 294 40.75 -22.83 -32.11
CA PRO A 294 39.67 -21.88 -32.32
C PRO A 294 39.78 -21.17 -33.68
N SER A 295 38.63 -20.94 -34.32
CA SER A 295 38.50 -20.10 -35.52
C SER A 295 37.61 -18.90 -35.22
N MET A 296 38.11 -17.68 -35.45
CA MET A 296 37.44 -16.44 -35.09
C MET A 296 37.30 -15.52 -36.30
N THR A 297 36.08 -15.08 -36.60
CA THR A 297 35.79 -14.07 -37.62
C THR A 297 34.89 -12.98 -37.05
N ASN A 298 35.27 -11.71 -37.20
CA ASN A 298 34.57 -10.55 -36.63
C ASN A 298 34.41 -10.70 -35.12
N VAL A 299 35.51 -10.73 -34.39
CA VAL A 299 35.47 -10.92 -32.93
C VAL A 299 36.08 -9.71 -32.23
N LEU A 300 35.47 -9.29 -31.13
CA LEU A 300 35.96 -8.21 -30.29
C LEU A 300 36.40 -8.76 -28.94
N PHE A 301 37.63 -8.46 -28.53
CA PHE A 301 38.12 -8.60 -27.17
C PHE A 301 38.38 -7.21 -26.59
N TYR A 302 37.46 -6.76 -25.75
CA TYR A 302 37.49 -5.44 -25.13
C TYR A 302 37.57 -5.51 -23.61
N ASN A 303 38.57 -4.84 -23.03
CA ASN A 303 38.69 -4.65 -21.59
C ASN A 303 38.68 -5.96 -20.77
N ASN A 304 39.25 -7.04 -21.32
CA ASN A 304 39.42 -8.29 -20.58
C ASN A 304 40.74 -8.25 -19.79
N SER A 305 40.77 -8.87 -18.62
CA SER A 305 41.92 -8.77 -17.72
C SER A 305 42.28 -10.08 -17.03
N ALA A 306 43.57 -10.28 -16.78
CA ALA A 306 44.10 -11.36 -15.96
C ALA A 306 45.23 -10.85 -15.06
N GLU A 307 45.47 -11.49 -13.90
CA GLU A 307 46.56 -11.07 -13.02
C GLU A 307 47.95 -11.44 -13.57
N THR A 308 48.07 -12.55 -14.29
CA THR A 308 49.35 -13.18 -14.65
C THR A 308 49.59 -13.20 -16.17
N PHE A 309 48.79 -13.92 -16.95
CA PHE A 309 49.08 -14.14 -18.37
C PHE A 309 47.86 -13.90 -19.23
N GLY A 310 48.00 -13.24 -20.38
CA GLY A 310 46.96 -13.18 -21.40
C GLY A 310 45.71 -12.44 -20.94
N GLY A 311 45.65 -11.11 -21.11
CA GLY A 311 44.46 -10.36 -20.70
C GLY A 311 43.22 -10.78 -21.49
N ALA A 312 43.37 -11.12 -22.78
CA ALA A 312 42.30 -11.70 -23.58
C ALA A 312 42.44 -13.22 -23.73
N ILE A 313 43.52 -13.70 -24.36
CA ILE A 313 43.65 -15.11 -24.77
C ILE A 313 44.96 -15.70 -24.23
N CYS A 314 44.89 -16.95 -23.76
CA CYS A 314 46.06 -17.81 -23.67
C CYS A 314 45.98 -18.99 -24.63
N ASN A 315 47.11 -19.28 -25.28
CA ASN A 315 47.36 -20.53 -25.96
C ASN A 315 48.48 -21.25 -25.23
N THR A 316 48.18 -22.34 -24.54
CA THR A 316 49.15 -23.04 -23.69
C THR A 316 49.18 -24.52 -24.05
N ALA A 317 50.31 -25.00 -24.58
CA ALA A 317 50.43 -26.36 -25.06
C ALA A 317 51.74 -26.97 -24.56
N SER A 318 51.67 -27.73 -23.46
CA SER A 318 52.81 -28.55 -23.00
C SER A 318 53.05 -29.77 -23.91
N SER A 319 51.98 -30.19 -24.57
CA SER A 319 51.88 -31.24 -25.59
C SER A 319 50.61 -30.97 -26.42
N GLY A 320 50.49 -31.56 -27.61
CA GLY A 320 49.31 -31.37 -28.46
C GLY A 320 49.42 -30.16 -29.39
N THR A 321 48.29 -29.67 -29.91
CA THR A 321 48.30 -28.64 -30.96
C THR A 321 47.23 -27.56 -30.77
N VAL A 322 47.66 -26.30 -30.92
CA VAL A 322 46.80 -25.13 -31.10
C VAL A 322 47.10 -24.51 -32.46
N ASN A 323 46.10 -24.42 -33.33
CA ASN A 323 46.12 -23.65 -34.57
C ASN A 323 45.00 -22.61 -34.52
N ALA A 324 45.30 -21.44 -33.95
CA ALA A 324 44.32 -20.36 -33.81
C ALA A 324 44.30 -19.48 -35.07
N VAL A 325 43.10 -19.15 -35.55
CA VAL A 325 42.89 -18.27 -36.70
C VAL A 325 42.05 -17.07 -36.30
N PHE A 326 42.58 -15.87 -36.52
CA PHE A 326 41.93 -14.59 -36.27
C PHE A 326 41.75 -13.86 -37.59
N THR A 327 40.51 -13.62 -37.99
CA THR A 327 40.14 -12.84 -39.17
C THR A 327 39.25 -11.69 -38.71
N ASN A 328 39.59 -10.45 -39.03
CA ASN A 328 38.79 -9.29 -38.65
C ASN A 328 38.58 -9.22 -37.11
N VAL A 329 39.63 -9.46 -36.32
CA VAL A 329 39.53 -9.46 -34.85
C VAL A 329 40.13 -8.18 -34.28
N THR A 330 39.45 -7.55 -33.32
CA THR A 330 39.96 -6.40 -32.58
C THR A 330 40.27 -6.78 -31.14
N PHE A 331 41.51 -6.54 -30.71
CA PHE A 331 41.96 -6.63 -29.33
C PHE A 331 42.25 -5.23 -28.82
N PHE A 332 41.42 -4.74 -27.89
CA PHE A 332 41.57 -3.41 -27.34
C PHE A 332 41.45 -3.37 -25.81
N ASN A 333 42.35 -2.62 -25.17
CA ASN A 333 42.35 -2.36 -23.73
C ASN A 333 42.36 -3.64 -22.85
N ASN A 334 42.93 -4.74 -23.34
CA ASN A 334 43.10 -5.94 -22.52
C ASN A 334 44.38 -5.83 -21.69
N SER A 335 44.39 -6.38 -20.47
CA SER A 335 45.49 -6.19 -19.52
C SER A 335 45.93 -7.46 -18.80
N ALA A 336 47.25 -7.67 -18.67
CA ALA A 336 47.83 -8.71 -17.82
C ALA A 336 49.23 -8.35 -17.31
N LEU A 337 49.86 -9.22 -16.51
CA LEU A 337 51.29 -9.07 -16.20
C LEU A 337 52.16 -9.30 -17.46
N ARG A 338 51.85 -10.33 -18.26
CA ARG A 338 52.47 -10.55 -19.59
C ARG A 338 51.43 -10.93 -20.64
N GLY A 339 51.59 -10.42 -21.86
CA GLY A 339 50.63 -10.70 -22.94
C GLY A 339 49.31 -9.97 -22.70
N GLY A 340 49.29 -8.64 -22.83
CA GLY A 340 48.09 -7.85 -22.54
C GLY A 340 46.88 -8.31 -23.35
N ALA A 341 47.03 -8.54 -24.66
CA ALA A 341 46.03 -9.28 -25.42
C ALA A 341 46.28 -10.80 -25.37
N ILE A 342 47.41 -11.26 -25.89
CA ILE A 342 47.65 -12.70 -26.07
C ILE A 342 48.91 -13.15 -25.32
N TYR A 343 48.77 -14.25 -24.58
CA TYR A 343 49.91 -15.04 -24.09
C TYR A 343 49.96 -16.37 -24.83
N SER A 344 51.13 -16.78 -25.32
CA SER A 344 51.33 -18.07 -25.97
C SER A 344 52.58 -18.77 -25.47
N ASP A 345 52.42 -20.03 -25.03
CA ASP A 345 53.51 -20.86 -24.52
C ASP A 345 53.39 -22.31 -24.99
N GLY A 346 54.25 -22.68 -25.93
CA GLY A 346 54.37 -24.04 -26.48
C GLY A 346 55.50 -24.87 -25.88
N GLU A 347 55.99 -24.53 -24.68
CA GLU A 347 57.11 -25.25 -24.05
C GLU A 347 56.86 -26.76 -23.93
N GLY A 348 57.84 -27.59 -24.35
CA GLY A 348 57.73 -29.05 -24.34
C GLY A 348 57.60 -29.63 -25.74
N GLU A 349 56.62 -30.51 -25.94
CA GLU A 349 56.32 -31.16 -27.23
C GLU A 349 55.07 -30.56 -27.91
N GLY A 350 54.57 -29.44 -27.39
CA GLY A 350 53.41 -28.74 -27.93
C GLY A 350 53.73 -27.99 -29.23
N THR A 351 52.69 -27.77 -30.02
CA THR A 351 52.77 -26.93 -31.23
C THR A 351 51.71 -25.86 -31.18
N ILE A 352 52.11 -24.60 -31.27
CA ILE A 352 51.19 -23.46 -31.33
C ILE A 352 51.48 -22.67 -32.61
N ASN A 353 50.47 -22.52 -33.45
CA ASN A 353 50.49 -21.67 -34.64
C ASN A 353 49.31 -20.69 -34.57
N ILE A 354 49.59 -19.41 -34.75
CA ILE A 354 48.58 -18.35 -34.78
C ILE A 354 48.67 -17.64 -36.13
N LEU A 355 47.53 -17.48 -36.78
CA LEU A 355 47.38 -16.66 -37.99
C LEU A 355 46.41 -15.51 -37.69
N ALA A 356 46.90 -14.27 -37.80
CA ALA A 356 46.08 -13.07 -37.71
C ALA A 356 46.03 -12.37 -39.08
N ALA A 357 44.81 -12.16 -39.57
CA ALA A 357 44.53 -11.45 -40.81
C ALA A 357 43.52 -10.33 -40.56
N ASN A 358 43.71 -9.14 -41.16
CA ASN A 358 42.79 -8.01 -41.04
C ASN A 358 42.45 -7.67 -39.59
N SER A 359 43.38 -7.84 -38.66
CA SER A 359 43.10 -7.75 -37.22
C SER A 359 43.79 -6.55 -36.60
N ILE A 360 43.21 -5.99 -35.53
CA ILE A 360 43.76 -4.85 -34.79
C ILE A 360 44.20 -5.31 -33.39
N PHE A 361 45.43 -4.96 -33.02
CA PHE A 361 46.00 -5.12 -31.68
C PHE A 361 46.46 -3.75 -31.20
N TRP A 362 45.67 -3.10 -30.34
CA TRP A 362 45.92 -1.73 -29.94
C TRP A 362 45.50 -1.44 -28.51
N GLY A 363 46.23 -0.58 -27.79
CA GLY A 363 45.87 -0.11 -26.45
C GLY A 363 45.87 -1.20 -25.38
N ASN A 364 46.35 -2.41 -25.68
CA ASN A 364 46.51 -3.47 -24.69
C ASN A 364 47.71 -3.17 -23.79
N THR A 365 47.67 -3.63 -22.55
CA THR A 365 48.70 -3.30 -21.55
C THR A 365 49.28 -4.55 -20.92
N ALA A 366 50.60 -4.57 -20.75
CA ALA A 366 51.30 -5.56 -19.93
C ALA A 366 52.18 -4.84 -18.91
N ILE A 367 52.18 -5.33 -17.67
CA ILE A 367 53.03 -4.76 -16.61
C ILE A 367 54.51 -5.07 -16.88
N GLU A 368 54.82 -6.25 -17.40
CA GLU A 368 56.19 -6.68 -17.71
C GLU A 368 56.46 -6.65 -19.22
N ASP A 369 55.92 -7.60 -19.99
CA ASP A 369 56.35 -7.85 -21.35
C ASP A 369 55.18 -8.20 -22.29
N GLY A 370 55.29 -7.76 -23.54
CA GLY A 370 54.37 -8.14 -24.62
C GLY A 370 52.98 -7.57 -24.43
N ALA A 371 52.85 -6.23 -24.45
CA ALA A 371 51.56 -5.55 -24.28
C ALA A 371 50.51 -6.04 -25.28
N GLN A 372 50.90 -6.23 -26.54
CA GLN A 372 50.04 -6.88 -27.53
C GLN A 372 50.14 -8.40 -27.36
N ILE A 373 51.36 -8.96 -27.49
CA ILE A 373 51.55 -10.41 -27.45
C ILE A 373 52.82 -10.79 -26.70
N TYR A 374 52.71 -11.76 -25.80
CA TYR A 374 53.83 -12.51 -25.27
C TYR A 374 53.89 -13.89 -25.95
N ASN A 375 54.95 -14.15 -26.71
CA ASN A 375 55.10 -15.30 -27.60
C ASN A 375 56.29 -16.16 -27.17
N LYS A 376 56.05 -17.40 -26.73
CA LYS A 376 57.10 -18.30 -26.22
C LYS A 376 56.93 -19.71 -26.80
N PHE A 377 57.99 -20.25 -27.41
CA PHE A 377 57.97 -21.56 -28.07
C PHE A 377 56.79 -21.76 -29.06
N SER A 378 56.39 -20.70 -29.76
CA SER A 378 55.21 -20.68 -30.63
C SER A 378 55.45 -19.89 -31.92
N ASN A 379 54.60 -20.09 -32.92
CA ASN A 379 54.69 -19.43 -34.22
C ASN A 379 53.50 -18.50 -34.43
N ILE A 380 53.75 -17.24 -34.79
CA ILE A 380 52.71 -16.26 -35.12
C ILE A 380 52.96 -15.72 -36.51
N SER A 381 51.90 -15.57 -37.30
CA SER A 381 51.93 -14.98 -38.64
C SER A 381 50.90 -13.87 -38.75
N PHE A 382 51.32 -12.71 -39.24
CA PHE A 382 50.45 -11.56 -39.47
C PHE A 382 50.33 -11.26 -40.96
N LEU A 383 49.11 -11.02 -41.42
CA LEU A 383 48.78 -10.56 -42.77
C LEU A 383 47.84 -9.37 -42.66
N THR A 384 48.15 -8.25 -43.32
CA THR A 384 47.25 -7.08 -43.40
C THR A 384 46.57 -6.73 -42.07
N SER A 385 47.35 -6.62 -41.00
CA SER A 385 46.86 -6.36 -39.63
C SER A 385 47.53 -5.12 -39.04
N LEU A 386 46.87 -4.45 -38.10
CA LEU A 386 47.35 -3.27 -37.42
C LEU A 386 47.79 -3.64 -36.01
N ILE A 387 49.07 -3.45 -35.69
CA ILE A 387 49.67 -3.85 -34.41
C ILE A 387 50.42 -2.67 -33.82
N GLU A 388 50.07 -2.27 -32.60
CA GLU A 388 50.80 -1.24 -31.86
C GLU A 388 52.28 -1.61 -31.70
N ASP A 389 53.17 -0.66 -31.99
CA ASP A 389 54.63 -0.82 -32.16
C ASP A 389 55.09 -1.68 -33.36
N GLY A 390 54.16 -2.28 -34.11
CA GLY A 390 54.45 -3.09 -35.30
C GLY A 390 54.95 -4.51 -35.02
N VAL A 391 54.98 -5.35 -36.07
CA VAL A 391 55.29 -6.80 -35.99
C VAL A 391 56.69 -7.09 -35.42
N GLY A 392 57.64 -6.18 -35.61
CA GLY A 392 59.01 -6.28 -35.07
C GLY A 392 59.29 -5.39 -33.86
N GLY A 393 58.26 -4.75 -33.30
CA GLY A 393 58.38 -3.79 -32.21
C GLY A 393 58.30 -4.41 -30.81
N ASN A 394 58.25 -3.53 -29.81
CA ASN A 394 58.26 -3.93 -28.40
C ASN A 394 56.90 -4.43 -27.89
N GLY A 395 55.81 -4.14 -28.62
CA GLY A 395 54.48 -4.66 -28.33
C GLY A 395 54.39 -6.19 -28.38
N ILE A 396 55.30 -6.84 -29.12
CA ILE A 396 55.44 -8.30 -29.19
C ILE A 396 56.74 -8.74 -28.52
N TYR A 397 56.62 -9.49 -27.43
CA TYR A 397 57.79 -10.08 -26.75
C TYR A 397 57.96 -11.54 -27.15
N ASN A 398 59.14 -11.91 -27.67
CA ASN A 398 59.36 -13.19 -28.33
C ASN A 398 60.51 -14.00 -27.70
N VAL A 399 60.23 -15.22 -27.23
CA VAL A 399 61.19 -16.12 -26.55
C VAL A 399 61.22 -17.48 -27.23
N ASN A 400 62.35 -17.82 -27.88
CA ASN A 400 62.50 -19.10 -28.61
C ASN A 400 61.33 -19.42 -29.55
N ALA A 401 60.79 -18.39 -30.17
CA ALA A 401 59.54 -18.41 -30.92
C ALA A 401 59.73 -17.69 -32.27
N MET A 402 58.78 -17.84 -33.19
CA MET A 402 58.83 -17.21 -34.50
C MET A 402 57.66 -16.25 -34.70
N VAL A 403 57.96 -15.09 -35.28
CA VAL A 403 56.97 -14.13 -35.77
C VAL A 403 57.24 -13.91 -37.25
N THR A 404 56.22 -14.09 -38.08
CA THR A 404 56.28 -13.97 -39.54
C THR A 404 55.41 -12.82 -40.01
N ASP A 405 56.03 -11.88 -40.71
CA ASP A 405 55.33 -10.80 -41.41
C ASP A 405 55.02 -11.27 -42.86
N ASN A 406 53.76 -11.55 -43.14
CA ASN A 406 53.29 -11.93 -44.48
C ASN A 406 52.90 -10.72 -45.35
N GLY A 407 53.17 -9.50 -44.88
CA GLY A 407 52.98 -8.25 -45.62
C GLY A 407 51.67 -7.53 -45.32
N GLY A 408 51.68 -6.22 -45.58
CA GLY A 408 50.52 -5.33 -45.44
C GLY A 408 50.19 -4.93 -44.01
N ASN A 409 51.04 -5.27 -43.03
CA ASN A 409 50.82 -4.90 -41.63
C ASN A 409 51.17 -3.44 -41.36
N LEU A 410 50.41 -2.80 -40.47
CA LEU A 410 50.52 -1.38 -40.09
C LEU A 410 50.77 -1.23 -38.58
N ASP A 411 51.32 -0.08 -38.18
CA ASP A 411 51.63 0.26 -36.78
C ASP A 411 51.23 1.70 -36.40
N GLU A 412 50.42 2.34 -37.23
CA GLU A 412 49.85 3.67 -36.99
C GLU A 412 48.56 3.58 -36.16
N ASP A 413 48.23 4.65 -35.43
CA ASP A 413 47.04 4.71 -34.57
C ASP A 413 45.75 4.43 -35.38
N PRO A 414 44.91 3.45 -34.97
CA PRO A 414 43.67 3.12 -35.66
C PRO A 414 42.62 4.23 -35.59
N LEU A 415 42.82 5.29 -34.79
CA LEU A 415 41.91 6.43 -34.65
C LEU A 415 40.48 5.99 -34.29
N PHE A 416 40.29 5.27 -33.19
CA PHE A 416 38.94 4.89 -32.73
C PHE A 416 38.13 6.09 -32.25
N VAL A 417 36.80 6.05 -32.42
CA VAL A 417 35.87 7.16 -32.10
C VAL A 417 35.89 7.55 -30.62
N ASP A 418 35.70 6.61 -29.69
CA ASP A 418 35.68 6.89 -28.25
C ASP A 418 36.24 5.75 -27.40
N LEU A 419 37.55 5.87 -27.12
CA LEU A 419 38.30 4.89 -26.32
C LEU A 419 37.76 4.73 -24.89
N ASN A 420 37.17 5.79 -24.29
CA ASN A 420 36.75 5.76 -22.89
C ASN A 420 35.41 5.04 -22.71
N ASN A 421 34.56 5.05 -23.74
CA ASN A 421 33.25 4.43 -23.72
C ASN A 421 33.19 3.12 -24.52
N GLY A 422 34.32 2.67 -25.08
CA GLY A 422 34.41 1.41 -25.83
C GLY A 422 33.86 1.49 -27.25
N ASP A 423 33.69 2.68 -27.81
CA ASP A 423 33.33 2.85 -29.22
C ASP A 423 34.59 2.72 -30.09
N LEU A 424 34.76 1.52 -30.64
CA LEU A 424 35.91 1.11 -31.43
C LEU A 424 35.64 1.16 -32.94
N HIS A 425 34.61 1.91 -33.37
CA HIS A 425 34.49 2.30 -34.76
C HIS A 425 35.67 3.17 -35.17
N LEU A 426 36.08 3.06 -36.42
CA LEU A 426 37.17 3.86 -36.97
C LEU A 426 36.71 5.30 -37.24
N GLN A 427 37.57 6.28 -37.00
CA GLN A 427 37.35 7.65 -37.46
C GLN A 427 37.78 7.79 -38.92
N PHE A 428 37.19 8.76 -39.62
CA PHE A 428 37.62 9.11 -40.97
C PHE A 428 39.12 9.45 -41.00
N GLY A 429 39.84 8.88 -41.97
CA GLY A 429 41.29 9.03 -42.10
C GLY A 429 42.10 8.05 -41.25
N SER A 430 41.45 7.10 -40.59
CA SER A 430 42.13 5.96 -39.96
C SER A 430 42.96 5.18 -40.99
N PRO A 431 44.18 4.75 -40.63
CA PRO A 431 45.01 3.88 -41.47
C PRO A 431 44.43 2.46 -41.61
N ALA A 432 43.43 2.08 -40.80
CA ALA A 432 42.77 0.78 -40.88
C ALA A 432 41.68 0.72 -41.97
N ILE A 433 41.23 1.87 -42.47
CA ILE A 433 40.20 1.97 -43.53
C ILE A 433 40.79 1.52 -44.87
N ASP A 434 40.03 0.72 -45.62
CA ASP A 434 40.36 0.19 -46.96
C ASP A 434 41.76 -0.44 -47.06
N SER A 435 42.26 -0.99 -45.96
CA SER A 435 43.67 -1.43 -45.86
C SER A 435 43.83 -2.92 -45.58
N GLY A 436 42.74 -3.66 -45.44
CA GLY A 436 42.73 -5.11 -45.25
C GLY A 436 42.85 -5.92 -46.54
N ASN A 437 42.61 -7.22 -46.42
CA ASN A 437 42.69 -8.20 -47.49
C ASN A 437 41.34 -8.88 -47.74
N ASN A 438 40.70 -8.53 -48.86
CA ASN A 438 39.39 -9.07 -49.28
C ASN A 438 39.36 -10.60 -49.42
N VAL A 439 40.50 -11.25 -49.70
CA VAL A 439 40.59 -12.72 -49.85
C VAL A 439 40.57 -13.42 -48.50
N ALA A 440 41.06 -12.77 -47.44
CA ALA A 440 41.05 -13.31 -46.09
C ALA A 440 39.66 -13.23 -45.42
N ASN A 441 38.73 -12.45 -45.97
CA ASN A 441 37.42 -12.23 -45.38
C ASN A 441 36.58 -13.53 -45.31
N GLY A 442 36.08 -13.83 -44.12
CA GLY A 442 35.26 -15.02 -43.85
C GLY A 442 33.75 -14.80 -43.94
N LEU A 443 33.26 -13.56 -43.73
CA LEU A 443 31.84 -13.25 -43.59
C LEU A 443 31.40 -12.05 -44.45
N PRO A 444 30.13 -11.99 -44.90
CA PRO A 444 29.66 -10.91 -45.77
C PRO A 444 29.50 -9.58 -45.04
N THR A 445 29.29 -9.61 -43.73
CA THR A 445 29.05 -8.45 -42.88
C THR A 445 30.03 -8.42 -41.71
N ASP A 446 30.18 -7.27 -41.06
CA ASP A 446 30.97 -7.06 -39.86
C ASP A 446 30.23 -7.49 -38.59
N LEU A 447 30.81 -7.16 -37.44
CA LEU A 447 30.30 -7.49 -36.12
C LEU A 447 28.94 -6.82 -35.79
N GLU A 448 28.51 -5.80 -36.53
CA GLU A 448 27.23 -5.11 -36.37
C GLU A 448 26.25 -5.36 -37.52
N GLY A 449 26.65 -6.16 -38.52
CA GLY A 449 25.82 -6.53 -39.65
C GLY A 449 25.99 -5.64 -40.88
N TYR A 450 26.96 -4.72 -40.90
CA TYR A 450 27.26 -3.89 -42.07
C TYR A 450 28.13 -4.64 -43.08
N PRO A 451 27.95 -4.45 -44.40
CA PRO A 451 28.76 -5.14 -45.41
C PRO A 451 30.28 -4.90 -45.24
N ARG A 452 31.10 -5.96 -45.27
CA ARG A 452 32.57 -5.88 -45.07
C ARG A 452 33.40 -5.30 -46.20
N ILE A 453 32.87 -5.20 -47.41
CA ILE A 453 33.69 -4.75 -48.56
C ILE A 453 32.98 -3.54 -49.13
N ILE A 454 33.27 -2.40 -48.51
CA ILE A 454 32.80 -1.07 -48.90
C ILE A 454 34.00 -0.19 -49.24
N ASP A 455 33.73 0.93 -49.89
CA ASP A 455 34.75 1.93 -50.27
C ASP A 455 34.64 3.08 -49.26
N GLY A 456 35.33 2.91 -48.12
CA GLY A 456 35.25 3.76 -46.95
C GLY A 456 35.98 5.10 -47.12
N ASP A 457 37.14 5.07 -47.79
CA ASP A 457 37.97 6.23 -48.13
C ASP A 457 37.50 6.96 -49.42
N ARG A 458 36.66 6.29 -50.21
CA ARG A 458 36.01 6.78 -51.44
C ARG A 458 36.98 7.02 -52.59
N ASP A 459 38.05 6.23 -52.68
CA ASP A 459 38.97 6.23 -53.82
C ASP A 459 38.45 5.44 -55.03
N THR A 460 37.24 4.86 -54.93
CA THR A 460 36.55 3.98 -55.88
C THR A 460 36.94 2.49 -55.84
N ILE A 461 37.75 2.09 -54.86
CA ILE A 461 38.19 0.71 -54.67
C ILE A 461 37.72 0.22 -53.30
N ALA A 462 36.68 -0.63 -53.30
CA ALA A 462 36.21 -1.23 -52.05
C ALA A 462 37.19 -2.28 -51.51
N ILE A 463 37.76 -2.02 -50.34
CA ILE A 463 38.66 -2.90 -49.62
C ILE A 463 38.12 -3.06 -48.19
N ILE A 464 38.24 -4.27 -47.65
CA ILE A 464 37.84 -4.53 -46.27
C ILE A 464 38.72 -3.75 -45.29
N ASP A 465 38.10 -3.19 -44.27
CA ASP A 465 38.81 -2.57 -43.16
C ASP A 465 39.49 -3.60 -42.26
N MET A 466 40.54 -3.18 -41.54
CA MET A 466 41.09 -4.00 -40.47
C MET A 466 40.21 -3.90 -39.22
N GLY A 467 40.07 -5.01 -38.49
CA GLY A 467 39.34 -5.09 -37.23
C GLY A 467 37.92 -5.64 -37.39
N ALA A 468 37.19 -5.65 -36.27
CA ALA A 468 35.86 -6.25 -36.15
C ALA A 468 34.73 -5.43 -36.81
N PHE A 469 34.94 -4.14 -37.01
CA PHE A 469 33.96 -3.18 -37.54
C PHE A 469 34.41 -2.67 -38.90
N GLU A 470 33.46 -2.39 -39.78
CA GLU A 470 33.69 -1.70 -41.04
C GLU A 470 33.40 -0.20 -40.88
N PHE A 471 34.19 0.68 -41.50
CA PHE A 471 34.01 2.12 -41.45
C PHE A 471 32.96 2.58 -42.44
N HIS A 472 31.99 3.32 -41.92
CA HIS A 472 30.90 3.88 -42.69
C HIS A 472 30.45 5.20 -42.08
N TYR A 473 29.87 6.07 -42.89
CA TYR A 473 29.40 7.40 -42.47
C TYR A 473 28.00 7.28 -41.88
N LEU A 474 27.92 6.61 -40.72
CA LEU A 474 26.68 6.29 -40.05
C LEU A 474 26.06 7.54 -39.40
N LEU A 475 24.79 7.81 -39.69
CA LEU A 475 23.96 8.68 -38.89
C LEU A 475 23.06 7.84 -37.98
N ASN A 476 23.28 7.93 -36.68
CA ASN A 476 22.48 7.25 -35.66
C ASN A 476 21.58 8.26 -34.93
N ILE A 477 20.29 7.95 -34.83
CA ILE A 477 19.29 8.74 -34.12
C ILE A 477 18.78 7.98 -32.89
N SER A 478 18.81 8.59 -31.70
CA SER A 478 18.02 8.11 -30.56
C SER A 478 16.77 8.95 -30.36
N VAL A 479 15.69 8.30 -29.92
CA VAL A 479 14.45 8.93 -29.48
C VAL A 479 14.30 8.67 -27.99
N ASP A 480 14.19 9.73 -27.19
CA ASP A 480 14.21 9.66 -25.72
C ASP A 480 13.12 10.48 -25.06
N GLY A 481 13.00 10.31 -23.75
CA GLY A 481 12.09 11.03 -22.88
C GLY A 481 10.84 10.22 -22.54
N THR A 482 9.89 10.84 -21.84
CA THR A 482 8.67 10.15 -21.41
C THR A 482 7.63 10.04 -22.52
N GLY A 483 7.72 10.91 -23.53
CA GLY A 483 6.83 10.95 -24.68
C GLY A 483 7.33 10.10 -25.84
N THR A 484 6.53 10.03 -26.89
CA THR A 484 6.87 9.33 -28.13
C THR A 484 6.78 10.26 -29.34
N GLY A 485 7.51 9.92 -30.39
CA GLY A 485 7.47 10.62 -31.65
C GLY A 485 8.25 9.88 -32.72
N ILE A 486 8.22 10.42 -33.93
CA ILE A 486 8.90 9.88 -35.10
C ILE A 486 9.91 10.90 -35.59
N VAL A 487 11.13 10.45 -35.90
CA VAL A 487 12.14 11.27 -36.58
C VAL A 487 12.35 10.74 -37.98
N VAL A 488 12.24 11.61 -38.99
CA VAL A 488 12.53 11.26 -40.39
C VAL A 488 13.64 12.13 -40.95
N SER A 489 14.33 11.64 -41.97
CA SER A 489 15.39 12.39 -42.67
C SER A 489 15.05 12.75 -44.13
N ASP A 490 15.73 13.77 -44.64
CA ASP A 490 15.85 14.10 -46.07
C ASP A 490 17.34 14.38 -46.40
N PRO A 491 18.01 13.60 -47.28
CA PRO A 491 17.49 12.48 -48.05
C PRO A 491 16.93 11.34 -47.19
N ALA A 492 15.87 10.70 -47.67
CA ALA A 492 15.18 9.63 -46.96
C ALA A 492 16.14 8.46 -46.64
N GLY A 493 16.03 7.94 -45.43
CA GLY A 493 16.79 6.78 -44.96
C GLY A 493 16.64 6.55 -43.45
N ILE A 494 16.33 7.58 -42.68
CA ILE A 494 15.91 7.48 -41.28
C ILE A 494 14.38 7.55 -41.22
N ASN A 495 13.78 6.61 -40.49
CA ASN A 495 12.40 6.67 -40.00
C ASN A 495 12.37 6.09 -38.58
N CYS A 496 12.88 6.88 -37.66
CA CYS A 496 13.20 6.46 -36.32
C CYS A 496 11.89 6.25 -35.54
N GLY A 497 11.70 4.99 -35.15
CA GLY A 497 10.43 4.34 -34.83
C GLY A 497 10.43 2.89 -35.33
N THR A 498 11.04 2.65 -36.48
CA THR A 498 11.41 1.31 -36.99
C THR A 498 12.84 1.24 -37.51
N ASP A 499 13.40 2.37 -37.96
CA ASP A 499 14.76 2.44 -38.52
C ASP A 499 15.43 3.76 -38.13
N CYS A 500 16.40 3.68 -37.23
CA CYS A 500 17.04 4.82 -36.56
C CYS A 500 18.49 5.05 -36.99
N THR A 501 19.00 4.23 -37.91
CA THR A 501 20.39 4.29 -38.35
C THR A 501 20.44 4.29 -39.88
N GLN A 502 21.28 5.13 -40.47
CA GLN A 502 21.40 5.16 -41.92
C GLN A 502 22.80 5.62 -42.33
N ASP A 503 23.34 4.91 -43.31
CA ASP A 503 24.53 5.34 -44.02
C ASP A 503 24.20 6.42 -45.03
N TYR A 504 24.91 7.52 -44.90
CA TYR A 504 24.84 8.62 -45.85
C TYR A 504 26.15 8.80 -46.58
N ASP A 505 26.08 9.39 -47.77
CA ASP A 505 27.31 9.75 -48.45
C ASP A 505 28.08 10.81 -47.66
N HIS A 506 29.41 10.70 -47.60
CA HIS A 506 30.28 11.76 -47.10
C HIS A 506 29.90 13.11 -47.73
N ASN A 507 29.86 14.15 -46.91
CA ASN A 507 29.38 15.49 -47.22
C ASN A 507 27.88 15.62 -47.55
N THR A 508 27.08 14.57 -47.43
CA THR A 508 25.62 14.67 -47.55
C THR A 508 25.09 15.62 -46.49
N LEU A 509 24.23 16.53 -46.92
CA LEU A 509 23.45 17.35 -46.00
C LEU A 509 22.16 16.60 -45.68
N VAL A 510 21.99 16.18 -44.43
CA VAL A 510 20.80 15.47 -43.95
C VAL A 510 19.98 16.44 -43.11
N THR A 511 18.69 16.55 -43.45
CA THR A 511 17.71 17.31 -42.68
C THR A 511 16.84 16.35 -41.87
N LEU A 512 16.89 16.42 -40.55
CA LEU A 512 16.07 15.64 -39.62
C LEU A 512 14.84 16.44 -39.19
N THR A 513 13.69 15.79 -39.23
CA THR A 513 12.39 16.35 -38.83
C THR A 513 11.78 15.47 -37.76
N ALA A 514 11.54 16.02 -36.57
CA ALA A 514 10.85 15.35 -35.48
C ALA A 514 9.35 15.68 -35.49
N THR A 515 8.50 14.66 -35.43
CA THR A 515 7.05 14.80 -35.30
C THR A 515 6.59 14.09 -34.03
N PRO A 516 6.12 14.81 -33.00
CA PRO A 516 5.61 14.18 -31.79
C PRO A 516 4.31 13.41 -32.08
N ASN A 517 4.13 12.27 -31.43
CA ASN A 517 2.87 11.53 -31.46
C ASN A 517 1.79 12.26 -30.64
N LEU A 518 0.53 11.84 -30.80
CA LEU A 518 -0.59 12.40 -30.04
C LEU A 518 -0.34 12.29 -28.52
N GLY A 519 -0.44 13.43 -27.82
CA GLY A 519 -0.20 13.49 -26.38
C GLY A 519 1.27 13.65 -25.97
N SER A 520 2.18 13.84 -26.93
CA SER A 520 3.59 14.19 -26.66
C SER A 520 3.95 15.55 -27.24
N THR A 521 5.03 16.15 -26.72
CA THR A 521 5.66 17.37 -27.24
C THR A 521 7.13 17.10 -27.57
N PHE A 522 7.60 17.60 -28.70
CA PHE A 522 9.03 17.57 -29.04
C PHE A 522 9.76 18.69 -28.28
N ASN A 523 10.67 18.32 -27.36
CA ASN A 523 11.39 19.25 -26.50
C ASN A 523 12.68 19.79 -27.12
N GLY A 524 13.29 19.06 -28.06
CA GLY A 524 14.48 19.53 -28.77
C GLY A 524 15.44 18.42 -29.14
N TRP A 525 16.54 18.85 -29.76
CA TRP A 525 17.62 17.99 -30.21
C TRP A 525 18.84 18.08 -29.30
N SER A 526 19.64 17.01 -29.25
CA SER A 526 21.00 17.01 -28.72
C SER A 526 21.95 16.20 -29.63
N GLY A 527 23.23 16.08 -29.25
CA GLY A 527 24.28 15.53 -30.11
C GLY A 527 24.67 16.50 -31.23
N ALA A 528 24.82 16.01 -32.46
CA ALA A 528 25.17 16.84 -33.63
C ALA A 528 24.14 17.94 -33.94
N CYS A 529 22.97 17.90 -33.30
CA CYS A 529 21.85 18.82 -33.50
C CYS A 529 21.57 19.77 -32.32
N THR A 530 22.43 19.84 -31.30
CA THR A 530 22.16 20.54 -30.01
C THR A 530 21.69 22.00 -30.14
N ASN A 531 22.00 22.70 -31.24
CA ASN A 531 21.62 24.11 -31.44
C ASN A 531 20.42 24.32 -32.38
N ALA A 532 19.74 23.25 -32.83
CA ALA A 532 18.61 23.36 -33.76
C ALA A 532 17.30 23.67 -33.01
N THR A 533 16.57 24.70 -33.45
CA THR A 533 15.28 25.13 -32.86
C THR A 533 14.06 24.72 -33.70
N GLY A 534 14.21 23.70 -34.55
CA GLY A 534 13.24 23.22 -35.53
C GLY A 534 13.76 21.96 -36.20
N ASN A 535 13.68 21.84 -37.53
CA ASN A 535 14.40 20.78 -38.22
C ASN A 535 15.91 20.92 -37.98
N CYS A 536 16.60 19.80 -37.78
CA CYS A 536 18.04 19.80 -37.69
C CYS A 536 18.66 19.55 -39.06
N VAL A 537 19.65 20.34 -39.46
CA VAL A 537 20.41 20.11 -40.70
C VAL A 537 21.86 19.86 -40.34
N ILE A 538 22.38 18.68 -40.70
CA ILE A 538 23.75 18.26 -40.44
C ILE A 538 24.44 17.87 -41.74
N ARG A 539 25.74 18.11 -41.83
CA ARG A 539 26.61 17.56 -42.85
C ARG A 539 27.20 16.26 -42.31
N ILE A 540 27.13 15.18 -43.06
CA ILE A 540 27.75 13.91 -42.68
C ILE A 540 29.22 13.94 -43.13
N ASP A 541 30.10 14.44 -42.27
CA ASP A 541 31.56 14.48 -42.48
C ASP A 541 32.34 13.44 -41.64
N GLU A 542 31.62 12.75 -40.76
CA GLU A 542 32.05 11.68 -39.86
C GLU A 542 30.77 10.92 -39.44
N ALA A 543 30.91 9.82 -38.71
CA ALA A 543 29.75 9.20 -38.05
C ALA A 543 29.16 10.20 -37.04
N LYS A 544 27.82 10.35 -37.04
CA LYS A 544 27.14 11.33 -36.18
C LYS A 544 26.03 10.68 -35.39
N PHE A 545 25.93 11.11 -34.13
CA PHE A 545 24.81 10.78 -33.25
C PHE A 545 23.93 12.00 -33.00
N VAL A 546 22.62 11.82 -33.11
CA VAL A 546 21.61 12.84 -32.82
C VAL A 546 20.56 12.25 -31.91
N ARG A 547 20.17 12.99 -30.87
CA ARG A 547 19.10 12.58 -29.97
C ARG A 547 17.92 13.54 -30.08
N ALA A 548 16.72 12.98 -30.20
CA ALA A 548 15.45 13.69 -30.21
C ALA A 548 14.69 13.40 -28.91
N THR A 549 14.37 14.43 -28.14
CA THR A 549 13.66 14.25 -26.86
C THR A 549 12.18 14.63 -26.99
N PHE A 550 11.30 13.70 -26.62
CA PHE A 550 9.86 13.89 -26.52
C PHE A 550 9.41 13.76 -25.08
N THR A 551 8.45 14.58 -24.64
CA THR A 551 7.87 14.50 -23.31
C THR A 551 6.36 14.31 -23.42
N LEU A 552 5.77 13.49 -22.54
CA LEU A 552 4.32 13.39 -22.45
C LEU A 552 3.74 14.73 -22.02
N ASN A 553 2.62 15.09 -22.62
CA ASN A 553 1.87 16.27 -22.22
C ASN A 553 1.25 16.00 -20.85
N GLN A 554 1.39 16.95 -19.94
CA GLN A 554 0.77 16.87 -18.62
C GLN A 554 -0.53 17.67 -18.58
N TYR A 555 -1.51 17.12 -17.88
CA TYR A 555 -2.81 17.76 -17.68
C TYR A 555 -3.18 17.78 -16.20
N THR A 556 -3.65 18.93 -15.74
CA THR A 556 -4.06 19.12 -14.34
C THR A 556 -5.41 18.45 -14.08
N LEU A 557 -5.47 17.62 -13.04
CA LEU A 557 -6.71 17.17 -12.42
C LEU A 557 -6.94 17.98 -11.15
N THR A 558 -8.07 18.67 -11.07
CA THR A 558 -8.49 19.42 -9.87
C THR A 558 -9.64 18.69 -9.19
N VAL A 559 -9.52 18.46 -7.90
CA VAL A 559 -10.58 17.89 -7.07
C VAL A 559 -11.08 18.94 -6.10
N SER A 560 -12.40 18.98 -5.90
CA SER A 560 -13.02 19.79 -4.85
C SER A 560 -13.93 18.93 -3.99
N THR A 561 -14.08 19.30 -2.73
CA THR A 561 -15.06 18.69 -1.82
C THR A 561 -16.20 19.69 -1.58
N GLU A 562 -17.44 19.20 -1.53
CA GLU A 562 -18.63 20.02 -1.27
C GLU A 562 -19.61 19.31 -0.33
N GLY A 563 -20.63 20.04 0.12
CA GLY A 563 -21.69 19.53 0.99
C GLY A 563 -21.53 19.95 2.45
N SER A 564 -22.42 19.46 3.32
CA SER A 564 -22.43 19.78 4.75
C SER A 564 -21.50 18.91 5.59
N GLY A 565 -21.12 17.74 5.05
CA GLY A 565 -20.18 16.82 5.69
C GLY A 565 -18.73 17.11 5.31
N SER A 566 -17.83 16.21 5.73
CA SER A 566 -16.43 16.24 5.36
C SER A 566 -15.90 14.84 5.03
N GLY A 567 -14.80 14.80 4.28
CA GLY A 567 -14.10 13.56 3.97
C GLY A 567 -12.84 13.84 3.17
N LEU A 568 -12.01 12.81 3.08
CA LEU A 568 -10.76 12.83 2.35
C LEU A 568 -10.98 12.23 0.96
N VAL A 569 -10.43 12.88 -0.07
CA VAL A 569 -10.31 12.30 -1.41
C VAL A 569 -8.85 12.07 -1.72
N THR A 570 -8.50 10.83 -2.08
CA THR A 570 -7.15 10.43 -2.51
C THR A 570 -7.16 9.92 -3.94
N SER A 571 -5.99 9.90 -4.59
CA SER A 571 -5.82 9.37 -5.93
C SER A 571 -4.85 8.18 -6.01
N LEU A 572 -5.03 7.34 -7.03
CA LEU A 572 -4.04 6.41 -7.55
C LEU A 572 -3.89 6.61 -9.08
N PRO A 573 -2.70 6.93 -9.62
CA PRO A 573 -1.44 7.19 -8.93
C PRO A 573 -1.54 8.31 -7.88
N THR A 574 -0.72 8.22 -6.83
CA THR A 574 -0.73 9.18 -5.71
C THR A 574 -0.34 10.58 -6.19
N GLY A 575 -1.03 11.59 -5.70
CA GLY A 575 -0.74 13.00 -6.01
C GLY A 575 -1.82 13.94 -5.47
N ILE A 576 -3.07 13.46 -5.39
CA ILE A 576 -4.18 14.19 -4.79
C ILE A 576 -4.48 13.64 -3.40
N SER A 577 -4.62 14.53 -2.42
CA SER A 577 -5.06 14.28 -1.05
C SER A 577 -5.79 15.52 -0.52
N CYS A 578 -7.12 15.54 -0.68
CA CYS A 578 -7.96 16.75 -0.55
C CYS A 578 -8.24 17.23 0.88
N GLU A 579 -7.28 17.08 1.78
CA GLU A 579 -7.19 17.85 3.03
C GLU A 579 -6.18 18.99 2.94
N GLY A 580 -5.33 18.98 1.90
CA GLY A 580 -4.35 20.02 1.63
C GLY A 580 -4.07 20.21 0.13
N ASP A 581 -3.70 19.13 -0.56
CA ASP A 581 -3.38 19.18 -1.99
C ASP A 581 -4.49 18.55 -2.83
N CYS A 582 -5.23 19.40 -3.53
CA CYS A 582 -6.38 19.00 -4.33
C CYS A 582 -6.10 19.07 -5.84
N THR A 583 -4.85 19.27 -6.25
CA THR A 583 -4.49 19.48 -7.65
C THR A 583 -3.21 18.74 -8.00
N GLU A 584 -3.23 17.95 -9.07
CA GLU A 584 -2.02 17.28 -9.55
C GLU A 584 -1.97 17.27 -11.08
N ASN A 585 -0.77 17.33 -11.63
CA ASN A 585 -0.52 17.13 -13.05
C ASN A 585 -0.22 15.66 -13.32
N TYR A 586 -1.02 15.06 -14.20
CA TYR A 586 -0.80 13.70 -14.66
C TYR A 586 -0.42 13.67 -16.13
N ASP A 587 0.42 12.72 -16.51
CA ASP A 587 0.81 12.51 -17.90
C ASP A 587 -0.41 12.07 -18.74
N TYR A 588 -0.40 12.42 -20.02
CA TYR A 588 -1.43 12.04 -20.99
C TYR A 588 -1.73 10.54 -20.94
N ASN A 589 -3.02 10.19 -21.03
CA ASN A 589 -3.57 8.85 -20.92
C ASN A 589 -3.40 8.16 -19.57
N THR A 590 -2.89 8.84 -18.53
CA THR A 590 -2.92 8.26 -17.18
C THR A 590 -4.36 8.05 -16.73
N LEU A 591 -4.65 6.83 -16.27
CA LEU A 591 -5.91 6.48 -15.61
C LEU A 591 -5.77 6.78 -14.11
N VAL A 592 -6.46 7.81 -13.64
CA VAL A 592 -6.49 8.22 -12.24
C VAL A 592 -7.74 7.67 -11.57
N THR A 593 -7.57 6.91 -10.50
CA THR A 593 -8.63 6.41 -9.62
C THR A 593 -8.72 7.33 -8.41
N LEU A 594 -9.85 8.00 -8.21
CA LEU A 594 -10.16 8.80 -7.03
C LEU A 594 -11.03 8.00 -6.06
N THR A 595 -10.62 7.95 -4.80
CA THR A 595 -11.37 7.28 -3.72
C THR A 595 -11.77 8.31 -2.67
N ALA A 596 -13.05 8.31 -2.29
CA ALA A 596 -13.59 9.18 -1.24
C ALA A 596 -13.77 8.39 0.05
N ALA A 597 -13.21 8.90 1.15
CA ALA A 597 -13.36 8.37 2.50
C ALA A 597 -14.04 9.43 3.39
N PRO A 598 -15.32 9.27 3.73
CA PRO A 598 -16.01 10.16 4.67
C PRO A 598 -15.32 10.18 6.04
N ASN A 599 -15.23 11.36 6.65
CA ASN A 599 -14.80 11.50 8.04
C ASN A 599 -15.90 10.99 8.99
N PRO A 600 -15.57 10.68 10.27
CA PRO A 600 -16.57 10.33 11.27
C PRO A 600 -17.72 11.34 11.33
N GLY A 601 -18.96 10.84 11.29
CA GLY A 601 -20.15 11.68 11.27
C GLY A 601 -20.53 12.27 9.91
N SER A 602 -19.88 11.85 8.82
CA SER A 602 -20.26 12.21 7.45
C SER A 602 -20.51 10.97 6.59
N THR A 603 -21.23 11.15 5.49
CA THR A 603 -21.51 10.13 4.46
C THR A 603 -21.11 10.65 3.08
N PHE A 604 -20.61 9.76 2.21
CA PHE A 604 -20.29 10.12 0.83
C PHE A 604 -21.56 10.10 -0.02
N ALA A 605 -21.92 11.25 -0.59
CA ALA A 605 -23.14 11.42 -1.37
C ALA A 605 -22.95 11.17 -2.88
N GLY A 606 -21.72 11.26 -3.39
CA GLY A 606 -21.39 10.92 -4.78
C GLY A 606 -20.38 11.86 -5.45
N TRP A 607 -20.07 11.55 -6.72
CA TRP A 607 -19.16 12.34 -7.56
C TRP A 607 -19.92 13.22 -8.57
N SER A 608 -19.33 14.35 -8.94
CA SER A 608 -19.74 15.18 -10.09
C SER A 608 -18.52 15.70 -10.88
N GLY A 609 -18.76 16.30 -12.05
CA GLY A 609 -17.69 16.77 -12.96
C GLY A 609 -17.26 15.68 -13.94
N ALA A 610 -15.95 15.39 -14.00
CA ALA A 610 -15.40 14.35 -14.88
C ALA A 610 -15.77 12.91 -14.46
N CYS A 611 -16.38 12.75 -13.29
CA CYS A 611 -17.03 11.53 -12.83
C CYS A 611 -18.48 11.84 -12.47
N THR A 612 -19.41 10.99 -12.90
CA THR A 612 -20.85 11.18 -12.65
C THR A 612 -21.50 9.97 -11.97
N ASN A 613 -20.70 9.01 -11.49
CA ASN A 613 -21.20 7.85 -10.77
C ASN A 613 -21.56 8.21 -9.33
N THR A 614 -22.64 7.60 -8.84
CA THR A 614 -23.21 7.85 -7.50
C THR A 614 -22.66 6.91 -6.43
N SER A 615 -21.85 5.91 -6.79
CA SER A 615 -21.24 4.96 -5.85
C SER A 615 -19.90 4.42 -6.38
N GLY A 616 -18.95 4.22 -5.47
CA GLY A 616 -17.62 3.63 -5.74
C GLY A 616 -16.54 4.66 -6.09
N ASP A 617 -15.38 4.15 -6.49
CA ASP A 617 -14.26 4.97 -6.95
C ASP A 617 -14.60 5.69 -8.27
N CYS A 618 -13.94 6.83 -8.50
CA CYS A 618 -14.07 7.64 -9.71
C CYS A 618 -12.85 7.41 -10.62
N LEU A 619 -13.08 6.96 -11.85
CA LEU A 619 -12.02 6.67 -12.83
C LEU A 619 -11.93 7.78 -13.87
N VAL A 620 -10.79 8.47 -13.95
CA VAL A 620 -10.55 9.59 -14.86
C VAL A 620 -9.33 9.32 -15.73
N THR A 621 -9.52 9.16 -17.04
CA THR A 621 -8.39 9.14 -17.99
C THR A 621 -8.02 10.56 -18.40
N MET A 622 -6.75 10.93 -18.22
CA MET A 622 -6.24 12.28 -18.43
C MET A 622 -5.88 12.55 -19.89
N GLY A 623 -6.78 13.15 -20.66
CA GLY A 623 -6.54 13.61 -22.03
C GLY A 623 -6.49 15.14 -22.19
N GLU A 624 -6.98 15.84 -21.17
CA GLU A 624 -7.06 17.30 -21.06
C GLU A 624 -7.20 17.65 -19.57
N ALA A 625 -7.13 18.92 -19.21
CA ALA A 625 -7.37 19.35 -17.83
C ALA A 625 -8.81 19.05 -17.41
N LYS A 626 -9.00 18.44 -16.23
CA LYS A 626 -10.31 17.96 -15.76
C LYS A 626 -10.56 18.37 -14.31
N SER A 627 -11.84 18.45 -13.96
CA SER A 627 -12.28 18.74 -12.59
C SER A 627 -13.29 17.70 -12.08
N VAL A 628 -13.12 17.25 -10.85
CA VAL A 628 -14.02 16.32 -10.15
C VAL A 628 -14.45 16.93 -8.83
N THR A 629 -15.71 16.75 -8.43
CA THR A 629 -16.20 17.16 -7.11
C THR A 629 -16.73 15.96 -6.34
N ALA A 630 -16.27 15.79 -5.09
CA ALA A 630 -16.79 14.84 -4.11
C ALA A 630 -17.78 15.52 -3.17
N SER A 631 -18.99 15.00 -3.06
CA SER A 631 -20.00 15.54 -2.15
C SER A 631 -20.10 14.71 -0.88
N PHE A 632 -20.06 15.37 0.29
CA PHE A 632 -20.23 14.76 1.61
C PHE A 632 -21.39 15.39 2.36
N THR A 633 -22.20 14.56 3.03
CA THR A 633 -23.33 15.00 3.85
C THR A 633 -23.07 14.71 5.32
N ILE A 634 -23.29 15.69 6.20
CA ILE A 634 -23.19 15.47 7.65
C ILE A 634 -24.34 14.57 8.11
N ASN A 635 -24.04 13.62 8.98
CA ASN A 635 -25.06 12.76 9.56
C ASN A 635 -25.87 13.55 10.59
N GLN A 636 -27.18 13.34 10.61
CA GLN A 636 -28.08 13.92 11.60
C GLN A 636 -28.58 12.84 12.56
N TYR A 637 -28.77 13.22 13.81
CA TYR A 637 -29.24 12.35 14.88
C TYR A 637 -30.36 13.03 15.67
N THR A 638 -31.41 12.27 15.97
CA THR A 638 -32.57 12.76 16.71
C THR A 638 -32.30 12.82 18.21
N LEU A 639 -32.59 13.96 18.84
CA LEU A 639 -32.68 14.12 20.30
C LEU A 639 -34.14 14.16 20.73
N THR A 640 -34.53 13.27 21.65
CA THR A 640 -35.91 13.21 22.19
C THR A 640 -35.93 13.58 23.67
N ILE A 641 -36.83 14.46 24.07
CA ILE A 641 -37.01 14.88 25.46
C ILE A 641 -38.35 14.37 26.03
N SER A 642 -38.34 13.95 27.28
CA SER A 642 -39.56 13.68 28.06
C SER A 642 -39.56 14.46 29.38
N THR A 643 -40.75 14.75 29.90
CA THR A 643 -40.95 15.33 31.24
C THR A 643 -41.63 14.29 32.14
N ASP A 644 -41.20 14.19 33.40
CA ASP A 644 -41.73 13.24 34.38
C ASP A 644 -41.94 13.92 35.76
N GLY A 645 -42.58 13.22 36.70
CA GLY A 645 -42.83 13.66 38.07
C GLY A 645 -44.24 14.21 38.32
N THR A 646 -44.45 14.78 39.51
CA THR A 646 -45.78 15.28 39.97
C THR A 646 -45.99 16.77 39.70
N GLY A 647 -44.93 17.51 39.38
CA GLY A 647 -44.97 18.91 39.00
C GLY A 647 -44.98 19.09 37.48
N ASN A 648 -45.19 20.33 37.05
CA ASN A 648 -45.12 20.72 35.63
C ASN A 648 -43.90 21.62 35.37
N GLY A 649 -43.41 21.59 34.14
CA GLY A 649 -42.33 22.43 33.68
C GLY A 649 -42.06 22.22 32.20
N SER A 650 -41.27 23.11 31.61
CA SER A 650 -40.88 23.01 30.20
C SER A 650 -39.38 22.84 30.04
N VAL A 651 -38.98 22.21 28.93
CA VAL A 651 -37.58 22.03 28.55
C VAL A 651 -37.35 22.71 27.21
N THR A 652 -36.32 23.53 27.13
CA THR A 652 -35.87 24.20 25.90
C THR A 652 -34.43 23.85 25.58
N SER A 653 -34.04 23.94 24.30
CA SER A 653 -32.66 23.71 23.84
C SER A 653 -31.98 24.97 23.31
N ASP A 654 -30.64 25.01 23.41
CA ASP A 654 -29.75 25.89 22.65
C ASP A 654 -28.64 25.04 21.98
N PRO A 655 -28.55 24.96 20.64
CA PRO A 655 -29.38 25.65 19.64
C PRO A 655 -30.88 25.37 19.75
N ALA A 656 -31.70 26.35 19.36
CA ALA A 656 -33.15 26.24 19.41
C ALA A 656 -33.66 25.17 18.44
N GLY A 657 -34.58 24.33 18.92
CA GLY A 657 -35.19 23.25 18.15
C GLY A 657 -36.15 22.42 19.02
N ILE A 658 -35.86 22.31 20.32
CA ILE A 658 -36.75 21.66 21.29
C ILE A 658 -37.42 22.69 22.20
N SER A 659 -38.74 22.55 22.37
CA SER A 659 -39.56 23.29 23.34
C SER A 659 -40.71 22.40 23.78
N CYS A 660 -40.54 21.70 24.91
CA CYS A 660 -41.36 20.57 25.34
C CYS A 660 -42.77 20.93 25.85
N GLU A 661 -43.30 22.05 25.41
CA GLU A 661 -44.73 22.39 25.50
C GLU A 661 -45.49 21.90 24.26
N ASN A 662 -44.81 21.78 23.10
CA ASN A 662 -45.41 21.38 21.84
C ASN A 662 -44.49 20.50 20.96
N ASP A 663 -43.17 20.62 21.08
CA ASP A 663 -42.20 19.85 20.30
C ASP A 663 -41.04 19.36 21.17
N CYS A 664 -40.94 18.04 21.31
CA CYS A 664 -39.97 17.37 22.17
C CYS A 664 -38.92 16.59 21.38
N THR A 665 -38.86 16.75 20.05
CA THR A 665 -37.98 15.96 19.18
C THR A 665 -37.36 16.84 18.11
N GLU A 666 -36.04 16.77 17.91
CA GLU A 666 -35.37 17.51 16.84
C GLU A 666 -34.14 16.74 16.34
N ASP A 667 -33.87 16.84 15.05
CA ASP A 667 -32.68 16.29 14.41
C ASP A 667 -31.54 17.33 14.42
N TYR A 668 -30.40 16.95 14.99
CA TYR A 668 -29.23 17.80 15.02
C TYR A 668 -28.08 17.16 14.25
N ASP A 669 -27.26 17.99 13.62
CA ASP A 669 -26.03 17.55 12.96
C ASP A 669 -25.08 16.89 13.97
N TYR A 670 -24.32 15.89 13.51
CA TYR A 670 -23.30 15.21 14.30
C TYR A 670 -22.34 16.19 15.01
N ASN A 671 -21.99 15.88 16.25
CA ASN A 671 -21.20 16.69 17.17
C ASN A 671 -21.80 18.05 17.56
N THR A 672 -23.07 18.32 17.24
CA THR A 672 -23.75 19.49 17.81
C THR A 672 -23.82 19.34 19.33
N LEU A 673 -23.29 20.34 20.05
CA LEU A 673 -23.43 20.47 21.49
C LEU A 673 -24.71 21.22 21.81
N ILE A 674 -25.62 20.57 22.50
CA ILE A 674 -26.96 21.06 22.84
C ILE A 674 -27.02 21.31 24.33
N THR A 675 -27.47 22.50 24.72
CA THR A 675 -27.75 22.85 26.12
C THR A 675 -29.25 22.78 26.37
N LEU A 676 -29.69 21.88 27.23
CA LEU A 676 -31.08 21.74 27.67
C LEU A 676 -31.28 22.50 28.98
N THR A 677 -32.32 23.34 29.02
CA THR A 677 -32.70 24.12 30.21
C THR A 677 -34.10 23.74 30.64
N ALA A 678 -34.24 23.23 31.87
CA ALA A 678 -35.52 22.94 32.50
C ALA A 678 -36.01 24.17 33.26
N THR A 679 -37.24 24.60 32.98
CA THR A 679 -37.90 25.71 33.68
C THR A 679 -39.17 25.18 34.35
N PRO A 680 -39.19 25.07 35.69
CA PRO A 680 -40.39 24.68 36.42
C PRO A 680 -41.51 25.70 36.23
N GLU A 681 -42.75 25.24 36.11
CA GLU A 681 -43.91 26.12 36.20
C GLU A 681 -44.12 26.60 37.64
N MET A 682 -44.94 27.65 37.80
CA MET A 682 -45.30 28.19 39.11
C MET A 682 -45.93 27.09 40.00
N GLY A 683 -45.35 26.88 41.18
CA GLY A 683 -45.79 25.83 42.10
C GLY A 683 -45.13 24.47 41.90
N SER A 684 -44.15 24.36 40.99
CA SER A 684 -43.31 23.17 40.82
C SER A 684 -41.83 23.51 41.03
N SER A 685 -41.01 22.47 41.21
CA SER A 685 -39.56 22.54 41.32
C SER A 685 -38.92 21.50 40.40
N PHE A 686 -37.79 21.85 39.76
CA PHE A 686 -37.01 20.90 38.96
C PHE A 686 -36.15 20.06 39.92
N THR A 687 -36.19 18.73 39.77
CA THR A 687 -35.45 17.83 40.66
C THR A 687 -34.17 17.33 40.02
N GLU A 688 -34.27 16.67 38.86
CA GLU A 688 -33.12 16.05 38.21
C GLU A 688 -33.33 15.79 36.72
N TRP A 689 -32.21 15.54 36.03
CA TRP A 689 -32.15 14.99 34.69
C TRP A 689 -31.84 13.49 34.72
N SER A 690 -32.39 12.72 33.77
CA SER A 690 -31.99 11.34 33.49
C SER A 690 -31.86 11.07 31.98
N GLY A 691 -31.42 9.87 31.59
CA GLY A 691 -31.11 9.52 30.20
C GLY A 691 -29.68 9.93 29.81
N ALA A 692 -29.50 10.68 28.72
CA ALA A 692 -28.19 11.18 28.29
C ALA A 692 -27.58 12.26 29.21
N CYS A 693 -28.26 12.61 30.31
CA CYS A 693 -27.99 13.76 31.18
C CYS A 693 -27.86 13.42 32.67
N THR A 694 -27.59 12.17 33.04
CA THR A 694 -27.63 11.72 34.44
C THR A 694 -26.58 12.45 35.32
N ASN A 695 -26.96 12.80 36.55
CA ASN A 695 -26.12 13.47 37.57
C ASN A 695 -25.73 14.93 37.28
N VAL A 696 -26.48 15.63 36.44
CA VAL A 696 -26.24 17.07 36.17
C VAL A 696 -27.14 17.93 37.06
N THR A 697 -26.55 18.88 37.80
CA THR A 697 -27.28 19.95 38.50
C THR A 697 -27.31 21.20 37.62
N GLY A 698 -28.49 21.72 37.29
CA GLY A 698 -28.65 22.88 36.39
C GLY A 698 -28.94 22.46 34.94
N ASN A 699 -28.36 23.14 33.95
CA ASN A 699 -28.57 22.84 32.53
C ASN A 699 -27.87 21.54 32.12
N CYS A 700 -28.50 20.71 31.27
CA CYS A 700 -27.83 19.55 30.70
C CYS A 700 -27.11 19.88 29.39
N LEU A 701 -25.89 19.36 29.21
CA LEU A 701 -25.13 19.42 27.97
C LEU A 701 -25.12 18.05 27.27
N VAL A 702 -25.65 17.97 26.05
CA VAL A 702 -25.70 16.75 25.23
C VAL A 702 -24.94 16.99 23.93
N THR A 703 -23.96 16.15 23.62
CA THR A 703 -23.33 16.13 22.29
C THR A 703 -23.97 15.04 21.44
N MET A 704 -24.41 15.35 20.22
CA MET A 704 -25.08 14.40 19.34
C MET A 704 -24.07 13.60 18.51
N ASP A 705 -23.70 12.43 18.99
CA ASP A 705 -22.89 11.43 18.28
C ASP A 705 -23.71 10.22 17.81
N GLU A 706 -24.90 10.04 18.39
CA GLU A 706 -25.94 9.09 18.05
C GLU A 706 -27.32 9.64 18.48
N ALA A 707 -28.41 8.95 18.15
CA ALA A 707 -29.74 9.34 18.64
C ALA A 707 -29.83 9.16 20.16
N LYS A 708 -30.32 10.19 20.87
CA LYS A 708 -30.31 10.25 22.35
C LYS A 708 -31.66 10.63 22.92
N SER A 709 -31.90 10.24 24.18
CA SER A 709 -33.09 10.62 24.93
C SER A 709 -32.75 11.17 26.31
N VAL A 710 -33.47 12.21 26.75
CA VAL A 710 -33.28 12.88 28.05
C VAL A 710 -34.63 13.10 28.74
N THR A 711 -34.70 12.88 30.05
CA THR A 711 -35.90 13.17 30.84
C THR A 711 -35.64 14.25 31.89
N ALA A 712 -36.50 15.26 31.97
CA ALA A 712 -36.54 16.25 33.06
C ALA A 712 -37.63 15.89 34.08
N THR A 713 -37.28 15.80 35.35
CA THR A 713 -38.27 15.51 36.40
C THR A 713 -38.64 16.78 37.16
N PHE A 714 -39.94 17.03 37.33
CA PHE A 714 -40.49 18.14 38.11
C PHE A 714 -41.37 17.63 39.25
N THR A 715 -41.29 18.24 40.43
CA THR A 715 -42.13 17.91 41.59
C THR A 715 -42.99 19.10 41.98
N ILE A 716 -44.26 18.84 42.30
CA ILE A 716 -45.16 19.88 42.82
C ILE A 716 -44.67 20.32 44.21
N ASN A 717 -44.73 21.62 44.50
CA ASN A 717 -44.35 22.17 45.79
C ASN A 717 -45.49 21.94 46.80
N GLU A 718 -45.15 21.57 48.03
CA GLU A 718 -46.09 21.42 49.13
C GLU A 718 -45.97 22.60 50.11
N TYR A 719 -47.08 23.00 50.72
CA TYR A 719 -47.12 24.06 51.73
C TYR A 719 -47.99 23.69 52.94
N THR A 720 -47.50 24.05 54.12
CA THR A 720 -48.16 23.73 55.40
C THR A 720 -49.39 24.59 55.69
N LEU A 721 -50.53 23.96 56.01
CA LEU A 721 -51.70 24.59 56.63
C LEU A 721 -51.73 24.30 58.13
N THR A 722 -51.76 25.34 58.96
CA THR A 722 -51.85 25.24 60.42
C THR A 722 -53.20 25.72 60.94
N VAL A 723 -53.82 24.98 61.86
CA VAL A 723 -55.12 25.35 62.46
C VAL A 723 -55.03 25.47 63.98
N SER A 724 -55.62 26.52 64.55
CA SER A 724 -55.71 26.72 66.00
C SER A 724 -57.15 26.93 66.48
N THR A 725 -57.41 26.68 67.77
CA THR A 725 -58.71 26.95 68.41
C THR A 725 -58.56 28.00 69.52
N ASP A 726 -59.57 28.85 69.70
CA ASP A 726 -59.57 29.96 70.69
C ASP A 726 -60.97 30.19 71.30
N GLY A 727 -61.06 31.00 72.36
CA GLY A 727 -62.30 31.37 73.05
C GLY A 727 -62.55 30.64 74.37
N THR A 728 -63.72 30.87 74.99
CA THR A 728 -64.06 30.30 76.32
C THR A 728 -64.68 28.90 76.23
N GLY A 729 -65.19 28.51 75.06
CA GLY A 729 -65.74 27.20 74.77
C GLY A 729 -64.72 26.26 74.12
N ASN A 730 -65.13 25.02 73.83
CA ASN A 730 -64.29 24.02 73.16
C ASN A 730 -64.99 23.49 71.89
N GLY A 731 -64.20 23.02 70.92
CA GLY A 731 -64.65 22.33 69.73
C GLY A 731 -63.48 21.76 68.93
N SER A 732 -63.76 20.98 67.90
CA SER A 732 -62.75 20.39 67.00
C SER A 732 -62.86 20.95 65.58
N VAL A 733 -61.75 20.87 64.83
CA VAL A 733 -61.68 21.26 63.42
C VAL A 733 -61.14 20.11 62.59
N THR A 734 -61.79 19.78 61.48
CA THR A 734 -61.33 18.78 60.51
C THR A 734 -61.19 19.37 59.11
N SER A 735 -60.36 18.76 58.25
CA SER A 735 -60.16 19.16 56.85
C SER A 735 -60.67 18.14 55.81
N ASP A 736 -60.98 18.64 54.62
CA ASP A 736 -61.14 17.88 53.37
C ASP A 736 -60.34 18.57 52.25
N PRO A 737 -59.30 17.95 51.65
CA PRO A 737 -58.81 16.59 51.89
C PRO A 737 -58.36 16.32 53.33
N VAL A 738 -58.48 15.07 53.76
CA VAL A 738 -58.14 14.65 55.13
C VAL A 738 -56.66 14.90 55.42
N GLY A 739 -56.37 15.49 56.57
CA GLY A 739 -55.00 15.81 57.00
C GLY A 739 -54.97 16.54 58.34
N ILE A 740 -55.94 17.43 58.58
CA ILE A 740 -56.07 18.18 59.84
C ILE A 740 -57.23 17.65 60.68
N SER A 741 -56.98 17.42 61.98
CA SER A 741 -57.98 17.07 62.99
C SER A 741 -57.55 17.61 64.37
N CYS A 742 -58.00 18.81 64.71
CA CYS A 742 -57.52 19.62 65.84
C CYS A 742 -57.93 19.16 67.25
N GLU A 743 -58.04 17.85 67.45
CA GLU A 743 -58.01 17.19 68.76
C GLU A 743 -56.62 16.61 69.06
N GLY A 744 -55.74 16.53 68.05
CA GLY A 744 -54.36 16.06 68.17
C GLY A 744 -53.43 16.62 67.10
N ASP A 745 -53.79 16.53 65.82
CA ASP A 745 -52.98 17.03 64.71
C ASP A 745 -53.61 18.26 64.05
N CYS A 746 -52.87 19.37 64.13
CA CYS A 746 -53.33 20.68 63.73
C CYS A 746 -52.56 21.23 62.51
N THR A 747 -51.70 20.42 61.88
CA THR A 747 -50.80 20.85 60.81
C THR A 747 -50.69 19.77 59.73
N GLU A 748 -50.82 20.14 58.46
CA GLU A 748 -50.60 19.22 57.33
C GLU A 748 -49.99 19.97 56.14
N ASP A 749 -49.15 19.30 55.36
CA ASP A 749 -48.62 19.81 54.10
C ASP A 749 -49.54 19.40 52.95
N TYR A 750 -49.91 20.36 52.11
CA TYR A 750 -50.72 20.10 50.92
C TYR A 750 -50.04 20.62 49.67
N ASP A 751 -50.26 19.93 48.54
CA ASP A 751 -49.81 20.37 47.22
C ASP A 751 -50.25 21.80 46.90
N TYR A 752 -49.40 22.56 46.21
CA TYR A 752 -49.71 23.88 45.70
C TYR A 752 -51.02 23.89 44.89
N ASN A 753 -51.83 24.92 45.09
CA ASN A 753 -53.20 25.08 44.57
C ASN A 753 -54.24 24.05 45.05
N SER A 754 -53.92 23.18 46.00
CA SER A 754 -54.94 22.38 46.67
C SER A 754 -55.97 23.29 47.35
N LEU A 755 -57.24 22.89 47.29
CA LEU A 755 -58.34 23.56 47.98
C LEU A 755 -58.71 22.75 49.22
N VAL A 756 -58.37 23.26 50.40
CA VAL A 756 -58.64 22.62 51.69
C VAL A 756 -59.88 23.23 52.33
N THR A 757 -60.87 22.42 52.65
CA THR A 757 -62.10 22.83 53.35
C THR A 757 -62.06 22.43 54.82
N LEU A 758 -62.04 23.41 55.72
CA LEU A 758 -62.06 23.24 57.17
C LEU A 758 -63.49 23.32 57.73
N THR A 759 -63.83 22.41 58.64
CA THR A 759 -65.14 22.34 59.31
C THR A 759 -64.96 22.36 60.83
N ALA A 760 -65.63 23.30 61.51
CA ALA A 760 -65.60 23.41 62.97
C ALA A 760 -66.84 22.73 63.58
N ILE A 761 -66.63 21.93 64.62
CA ILE A 761 -67.67 21.21 65.36
C ILE A 761 -67.59 21.63 66.83
N PRO A 762 -68.51 22.49 67.34
CA PRO A 762 -68.53 22.85 68.75
C PRO A 762 -68.88 21.66 69.64
N ASN A 763 -68.20 21.54 70.79
CA ASN A 763 -68.51 20.55 71.82
C ASN A 763 -69.77 20.94 72.61
N THR A 764 -70.38 19.98 73.30
CA THR A 764 -71.57 20.21 74.15
C THR A 764 -71.37 21.37 75.12
N GLY A 765 -72.29 22.33 75.10
CA GLY A 765 -72.23 23.53 75.95
C GLY A 765 -71.42 24.68 75.38
N SER A 766 -70.84 24.55 74.18
CA SER A 766 -70.14 25.59 73.43
C SER A 766 -70.84 25.93 72.12
N THR A 767 -70.60 27.12 71.59
CA THR A 767 -71.06 27.60 70.28
C THR A 767 -69.86 28.03 69.44
N PHE A 768 -69.87 27.70 68.14
CA PHE A 768 -68.85 28.19 67.21
C PHE A 768 -69.19 29.62 66.78
N VAL A 769 -68.23 30.53 66.94
CA VAL A 769 -68.41 31.96 66.70
C VAL A 769 -68.00 32.35 65.29
N GLY A 770 -66.91 31.77 64.79
CA GLY A 770 -66.40 32.05 63.45
C GLY A 770 -64.91 31.74 63.29
N TRP A 771 -64.45 31.95 62.06
CA TRP A 771 -63.05 31.77 61.66
C TRP A 771 -62.28 33.10 61.62
N SER A 772 -60.97 33.03 61.84
CA SER A 772 -60.01 34.10 61.57
C SER A 772 -58.71 33.54 60.95
N GLY A 773 -57.78 34.42 60.54
CA GLY A 773 -56.58 34.02 59.79
C GLY A 773 -56.85 33.96 58.29
N ALA A 774 -56.44 32.88 57.62
CA ALA A 774 -56.64 32.68 56.17
C ALA A 774 -58.13 32.50 55.77
N CYS A 775 -59.03 32.39 56.76
CA CYS A 775 -60.48 32.47 56.58
C CYS A 775 -61.04 33.55 57.50
N THR A 776 -61.66 34.59 56.93
CA THR A 776 -62.34 35.64 57.70
C THR A 776 -63.81 35.74 57.29
N ASN A 777 -64.68 36.01 58.27
CA ASN A 777 -66.13 36.28 58.08
C ASN A 777 -67.01 35.14 57.55
N THR A 778 -66.69 33.88 57.84
CA THR A 778 -67.57 32.74 57.55
C THR A 778 -68.16 32.14 58.83
N THR A 779 -69.48 31.93 58.85
CA THR A 779 -70.22 31.28 59.96
C THR A 779 -70.44 29.78 59.71
N GLY A 780 -69.78 29.21 58.70
CA GLY A 780 -69.91 27.83 58.23
C GLY A 780 -68.55 27.17 57.99
N THR A 781 -68.36 26.40 56.91
CA THR A 781 -67.05 25.87 56.52
C THR A 781 -66.11 26.96 56.01
N CYS A 782 -64.80 26.74 56.16
CA CYS A 782 -63.73 27.62 55.70
C CYS A 782 -63.01 26.96 54.52
N GLN A 783 -62.89 27.63 53.37
CA GLN A 783 -62.16 27.11 52.21
C GLN A 783 -60.86 27.89 52.02
N VAL A 784 -59.73 27.19 52.02
CA VAL A 784 -58.38 27.75 51.89
C VAL A 784 -57.72 27.15 50.66
N THR A 785 -57.35 27.99 49.70
CA THR A 785 -56.43 27.58 48.62
C THR A 785 -55.00 27.69 49.12
N ILE A 786 -54.22 26.63 48.96
CA ILE A 786 -52.83 26.53 49.42
C ILE A 786 -51.89 27.03 48.32
N ASP A 787 -51.58 28.31 48.35
CA ASP A 787 -50.59 28.96 47.46
C ASP A 787 -49.29 29.34 48.21
N GLU A 788 -49.33 29.30 49.53
CA GLU A 788 -48.24 29.45 50.49
C GLU A 788 -48.64 28.80 51.82
N SER A 789 -47.71 28.72 52.78
CA SER A 789 -48.05 28.24 54.13
C SER A 789 -49.04 29.17 54.82
N LYS A 790 -50.17 28.63 55.29
CA LYS A 790 -51.30 29.43 55.83
C LYS A 790 -51.68 29.01 57.23
N SER A 791 -52.30 29.93 57.99
CA SER A 791 -52.83 29.67 59.32
C SER A 791 -54.30 30.07 59.46
N VAL A 792 -55.14 29.21 60.03
CA VAL A 792 -56.57 29.46 60.30
C VAL A 792 -56.88 29.26 61.79
N MET A 793 -57.73 30.09 62.38
CA MET A 793 -58.15 29.96 63.77
C MET A 793 -59.68 29.86 63.90
N ALA A 794 -60.17 28.90 64.68
CA ALA A 794 -61.57 28.66 65.01
C ALA A 794 -61.90 29.14 66.44
N THR A 795 -62.90 30.00 66.61
CA THR A 795 -63.28 30.51 67.94
C THR A 795 -64.58 29.87 68.47
N PHE A 796 -64.57 29.41 69.72
CA PHE A 796 -65.71 28.81 70.42
C PHE A 796 -66.02 29.53 71.75
N THR A 797 -67.29 29.69 72.12
CA THR A 797 -67.71 30.31 73.40
C THR A 797 -68.69 29.45 74.19
N LEU A 798 -68.62 29.45 75.53
CA LEU A 798 -69.58 28.75 76.39
C LEU A 798 -70.98 29.37 76.30
N ASN A 799 -72.02 28.54 76.39
CA ASN A 799 -73.41 29.00 76.50
C ASN A 799 -73.68 29.57 77.91
N GLN A 800 -74.59 30.54 78.06
CA GLN A 800 -75.00 31.11 79.35
C GLN A 800 -76.46 30.77 79.70
N TYR A 801 -76.76 30.63 81.00
CA TYR A 801 -78.08 30.29 81.53
C TYR A 801 -78.46 31.14 82.75
N THR A 802 -79.73 31.59 82.81
CA THR A 802 -80.25 32.50 83.85
C THR A 802 -80.67 31.79 85.13
N LEU A 803 -80.24 32.27 86.30
CA LEU A 803 -80.72 31.88 87.63
C LEU A 803 -81.60 32.98 88.23
N THR A 804 -82.83 32.65 88.62
CA THR A 804 -83.79 33.58 89.25
C THR A 804 -84.07 33.22 90.70
N VAL A 805 -84.07 34.18 91.61
CA VAL A 805 -84.29 33.97 93.05
C VAL A 805 -85.44 34.82 93.59
N SER A 806 -86.24 34.28 94.50
CA SER A 806 -87.37 35.00 95.14
C SER A 806 -87.39 34.76 96.65
N THR A 807 -88.08 35.61 97.42
CA THR A 807 -88.29 35.44 98.87
C THR A 807 -89.77 35.36 99.20
N ASP A 808 -90.16 34.51 100.17
CA ASP A 808 -91.55 34.25 100.56
C ASP A 808 -91.71 34.04 102.09
N GLY A 809 -92.94 34.06 102.62
CA GLY A 809 -93.26 33.83 104.03
C GLY A 809 -93.71 35.07 104.84
N THR A 810 -93.93 34.91 106.15
CA THR A 810 -94.46 35.98 107.03
C THR A 810 -93.37 36.83 107.70
N GLY A 811 -92.11 36.43 107.58
CA GLY A 811 -90.91 37.15 107.98
C GLY A 811 -90.27 37.91 106.81
N SER A 812 -89.06 38.43 107.03
CA SER A 812 -88.25 39.08 105.99
C SER A 812 -86.78 38.65 106.09
N GLY A 813 -86.06 38.67 104.96
CA GLY A 813 -84.63 38.36 104.87
C GLY A 813 -84.11 38.61 103.45
N SER A 814 -82.80 38.52 103.25
CA SER A 814 -82.14 38.68 101.95
C SER A 814 -81.55 37.36 101.44
N VAL A 815 -81.37 37.25 100.12
CA VAL A 815 -80.61 36.15 99.49
C VAL A 815 -79.50 36.74 98.64
N THR A 816 -78.30 36.18 98.74
CA THR A 816 -77.13 36.54 97.92
C THR A 816 -76.54 35.32 97.23
N SER A 817 -75.89 35.48 96.07
CA SER A 817 -75.16 34.41 95.37
C SER A 817 -73.63 34.51 95.43
N ASP A 818 -72.97 33.35 95.29
CA ASP A 818 -71.54 33.19 94.96
C ASP A 818 -71.38 32.16 93.82
N PRO A 819 -70.88 32.51 92.61
CA PRO A 819 -70.34 33.83 92.23
C PRO A 819 -71.35 34.97 92.38
N THR A 820 -70.85 36.16 92.69
CA THR A 820 -71.70 37.33 92.96
C THR A 820 -72.50 37.73 91.71
N GLY A 821 -73.80 37.97 91.88
CA GLY A 821 -74.68 38.41 90.81
C GLY A 821 -76.14 38.55 91.27
N ILE A 822 -76.54 37.79 92.28
CA ILE A 822 -77.87 37.86 92.90
C ILE A 822 -77.77 38.49 94.29
N SER A 823 -78.62 39.49 94.57
CA SER A 823 -78.84 40.09 95.90
C SER A 823 -80.29 40.58 96.02
N CYS A 824 -81.15 39.73 96.59
CA CYS A 824 -82.61 39.88 96.57
C CYS A 824 -83.18 40.96 97.51
N GLU A 825 -82.42 42.04 97.75
CA GLU A 825 -82.96 43.34 98.20
C GLU A 825 -83.15 44.31 97.01
N GLY A 826 -82.66 43.95 95.82
CA GLY A 826 -82.84 44.70 94.57
C GLY A 826 -82.82 43.82 93.32
N ASP A 827 -81.73 43.09 93.08
CA ASP A 827 -81.56 42.24 91.88
C ASP A 827 -81.65 40.75 92.22
N CYS A 828 -82.57 40.08 91.53
CA CYS A 828 -83.00 38.73 91.80
C CYS A 828 -82.68 37.77 90.65
N THR A 829 -81.93 38.19 89.63
CA THR A 829 -81.69 37.44 88.41
C THR A 829 -80.26 37.65 87.88
N GLU A 830 -79.56 36.58 87.49
CA GLU A 830 -78.23 36.69 86.84
C GLU A 830 -77.99 35.52 85.86
N ASP A 831 -77.25 35.77 84.78
CA ASP A 831 -76.80 34.77 83.81
C ASP A 831 -75.41 34.21 84.20
N TYR A 832 -75.27 32.89 84.19
CA TYR A 832 -73.99 32.24 84.43
C TYR A 832 -73.62 31.28 83.30
N ASP A 833 -72.32 31.13 83.05
CA ASP A 833 -71.79 30.21 82.04
C ASP A 833 -72.23 28.76 82.29
N TYR A 834 -72.36 27.99 81.22
CA TYR A 834 -72.75 26.58 81.26
C TYR A 834 -71.87 25.81 82.24
N ASN A 835 -72.53 25.05 83.10
CA ASN A 835 -71.93 24.19 84.12
C ASN A 835 -71.29 24.94 85.30
N SER A 836 -71.45 26.27 85.39
CA SER A 836 -71.12 27.04 86.58
C SER A 836 -71.93 26.57 87.79
N LEU A 837 -71.34 26.69 88.98
CA LEU A 837 -71.96 26.28 90.25
C LEU A 837 -72.19 27.54 91.09
N VAL A 838 -73.46 27.87 91.33
CA VAL A 838 -73.90 29.08 92.02
C VAL A 838 -74.44 28.71 93.40
N THR A 839 -73.87 29.29 94.45
CA THR A 839 -74.28 29.07 95.85
C THR A 839 -75.15 30.24 96.32
N LEU A 840 -76.37 29.97 96.80
CA LEU A 840 -77.32 30.96 97.31
C LEU A 840 -77.38 30.89 98.84
N ILE A 841 -77.20 32.03 99.50
CA ILE A 841 -77.12 32.19 100.95
C ILE A 841 -78.30 33.05 101.41
N ALA A 842 -79.12 32.55 102.34
CA ALA A 842 -80.27 33.26 102.89
C ALA A 842 -79.98 33.82 104.29
N THR A 843 -80.16 35.12 104.49
CA THR A 843 -79.94 35.79 105.79
C THR A 843 -81.25 36.40 106.32
N PRO A 844 -81.83 35.90 107.42
CA PRO A 844 -83.05 36.45 108.00
C PRO A 844 -82.83 37.81 108.69
N ASN A 845 -83.77 38.75 108.53
CA ASN A 845 -83.76 40.05 109.22
C ASN A 845 -84.20 39.94 110.69
N THR A 846 -83.83 40.91 111.53
CA THR A 846 -84.15 40.92 112.97
C THR A 846 -85.66 40.77 113.23
N GLY A 847 -86.04 39.77 114.02
CA GLY A 847 -87.44 39.40 114.29
C GLY A 847 -88.00 38.33 113.35
N SER A 848 -87.20 37.79 112.41
CA SER A 848 -87.53 36.67 111.53
C SER A 848 -86.53 35.51 111.63
N THR A 849 -86.93 34.30 111.20
CA THR A 849 -86.09 33.11 111.04
C THR A 849 -86.22 32.54 109.63
N PHE A 850 -85.11 32.09 109.03
CA PHE A 850 -85.13 31.35 107.75
C PHE A 850 -85.61 29.92 107.98
N THR A 851 -86.60 29.48 107.20
CA THR A 851 -87.26 28.17 107.39
C THR A 851 -86.97 27.16 106.28
N GLY A 852 -86.38 27.58 105.16
CA GLY A 852 -85.97 26.68 104.09
C GLY A 852 -86.10 27.27 102.69
N TRP A 853 -85.61 26.52 101.71
CA TRP A 853 -85.69 26.85 100.29
C TRP A 853 -86.82 26.09 99.58
N SER A 854 -87.27 26.61 98.44
CA SER A 854 -88.08 25.89 97.45
C SER A 854 -87.55 26.15 96.03
N GLY A 855 -88.15 25.51 95.02
CA GLY A 855 -87.64 25.53 93.63
C GLY A 855 -86.46 24.57 93.44
N ALA A 856 -85.42 24.98 92.71
CA ALA A 856 -84.22 24.17 92.44
C ALA A 856 -83.41 23.78 93.70
N CYS A 857 -83.85 24.24 94.88
CA CYS A 857 -83.19 24.11 96.17
C CYS A 857 -84.02 23.42 97.28
N THR A 858 -85.18 22.84 96.95
CA THR A 858 -86.24 22.43 97.91
C THR A 858 -85.79 21.54 99.09
N ASN A 859 -84.64 20.84 98.99
CA ASN A 859 -84.13 19.94 100.04
C ASN A 859 -82.89 20.45 100.78
N ALA A 860 -82.46 21.70 100.58
CA ALA A 860 -81.27 22.26 101.22
C ALA A 860 -81.56 22.71 102.67
N SER A 861 -80.78 22.20 103.63
CA SER A 861 -80.88 22.54 105.06
C SER A 861 -79.96 23.69 105.51
N GLY A 862 -79.33 24.38 104.54
CA GLY A 862 -78.40 25.51 104.69
C GLY A 862 -78.33 26.31 103.40
N ASP A 863 -77.16 26.76 102.97
CA ASP A 863 -76.96 27.40 101.65
C ASP A 863 -77.36 26.46 100.50
N CYS A 864 -77.89 27.01 99.40
CA CYS A 864 -78.27 26.20 98.24
C CYS A 864 -77.24 26.26 97.11
N LEU A 865 -76.77 25.13 96.61
CA LEU A 865 -75.94 25.06 95.41
C LEU A 865 -76.76 24.70 94.16
N VAL A 866 -76.67 25.51 93.12
CA VAL A 866 -77.33 25.35 91.83
C VAL A 866 -76.28 25.23 90.73
N ARG A 867 -76.30 24.13 89.97
CA ARG A 867 -75.48 23.99 88.75
C ARG A 867 -76.27 24.53 87.56
N MET A 868 -75.67 25.42 86.78
CA MET A 868 -76.30 26.08 85.64
C MET A 868 -76.07 25.31 84.34
N ASP A 869 -76.85 24.25 84.16
CA ASP A 869 -76.94 23.48 82.91
C ASP A 869 -78.18 23.86 82.07
N GLU A 870 -79.10 24.60 82.67
CA GLU A 870 -80.29 25.22 82.08
C GLU A 870 -80.70 26.42 82.95
N ALA A 871 -81.69 27.22 82.51
CA ALA A 871 -82.23 28.30 83.33
C ALA A 871 -83.02 27.75 84.54
N LYS A 872 -82.76 28.27 85.74
CA LYS A 872 -83.30 27.71 87.01
C LYS A 872 -83.89 28.80 87.92
N SER A 873 -84.83 28.41 88.81
CA SER A 873 -85.46 29.31 89.77
C SER A 873 -85.48 28.76 91.21
N VAL A 874 -85.23 29.63 92.19
CA VAL A 874 -85.12 29.29 93.63
C VAL A 874 -85.91 30.27 94.49
N THR A 875 -86.50 29.82 95.60
CA THR A 875 -87.19 30.70 96.57
C THR A 875 -86.70 30.48 98.01
N ALA A 876 -86.39 31.54 98.76
CA ALA A 876 -86.08 31.49 100.20
C ALA A 876 -87.29 31.84 101.06
N ILE A 877 -87.57 31.06 102.11
CA ILE A 877 -88.75 31.25 102.96
C ILE A 877 -88.37 31.74 104.37
N PHE A 878 -88.99 32.82 104.86
CA PHE A 878 -88.74 33.44 106.18
C PHE A 878 -90.03 33.60 107.04
N THR A 879 -89.96 33.44 108.36
CA THR A 879 -91.11 33.54 109.31
C THR A 879 -90.80 34.39 110.56
N LYS A 880 -91.78 35.05 111.22
CA LYS A 880 -91.59 35.94 112.40
C LYS A 880 -91.49 35.22 113.78
N ILE A 881 -90.84 35.84 114.77
CA ILE A 881 -90.70 35.35 116.17
C ILE A 881 -91.61 36.13 117.16
N ASP A 882 -92.45 35.45 117.99
CA ASP A 882 -93.34 36.05 119.01
C ASP A 882 -92.85 35.83 120.47
N PHE A 883 -93.03 36.83 121.37
CA PHE A 883 -92.73 36.74 122.82
C PHE A 883 -93.97 37.05 123.69
N ASN A 884 -94.33 36.21 124.68
CA ASN A 884 -95.43 36.43 125.62
C ASN A 884 -94.99 36.28 127.11
N VAL A 885 -95.44 37.19 128.00
CA VAL A 885 -95.24 37.19 129.46
C VAL A 885 -96.62 37.25 130.19
N PHE A 886 -96.74 36.61 131.37
CA PHE A 886 -97.96 36.23 132.14
C PHE A 886 -98.58 37.33 133.08
N ILE A 887 -99.64 36.94 133.87
CA ILE A 887 -100.37 37.48 135.07
C ILE A 887 -101.78 38.20 134.84
N PRO A 888 -102.76 38.30 135.80
CA PRO A 888 -104.02 37.54 135.95
C PRO A 888 -105.40 38.30 135.75
N MET A 889 -106.50 37.53 135.95
CA MET A 889 -107.97 37.62 135.66
C MET A 889 -108.88 38.65 136.40
N VAL A 890 -110.15 38.90 135.94
CA VAL A 890 -111.46 38.96 136.69
C VAL A 890 -112.50 39.94 136.08
N ILE A 891 -113.68 39.51 135.59
CA ILE A 891 -115.01 39.10 136.15
C ILE A 891 -116.04 40.24 136.23
N ARG A 892 -117.15 39.85 135.58
CA ARG A 892 -118.33 40.57 135.10
C ARG A 892 -118.02 41.81 134.30
#